data_AF-A0A423KF20-F1
#
_entry.id   AF-A0A423KF20-F1
#
_cell.length_a   1.000
_cell.length_b   1.000
_cell.length_c   1.000
_cell.angle_alpha   90.00
_cell.angle_beta   90.00
_cell.angle_gamma   90.00
#
_symmetry.space_group_name_H-M   'P 1'
#
loop_
_entity.id
_entity.type
_entity.pdbx_description
1 polymer ?
#
loop_
_entity_poly.entity_id
_entity_poly.type
_entity_poly.pdbx_seq_one_letter_code
_entity_poly.pdbx_strand_id
1 'polypeptide(L)'
;MTRLPALESDSTLALRPPYFPSGTDLIDPRHYAGGIPIRALEGNLQCIISPWGVMGIGDEVELFWHSLTSPAVSKTIQFDHEVNQQVVLWVPRSQVLKGDAMPVFYRVRRRSQGPEDSEPKETYLVKTTRPGGYDDSPEPGHSGFRYTFLTDISGGVDADMADRGVQLRIEPYENMTAFDRIVCRWGSQEVMHYPVTQEQVDDPVNNPIVITFTREVIEKAGDGSRVVVTYQVIDCVGNYPDERDPWAPFRYVLVDLGGNRLDAPLVLINNRPTNSIDLDQLGDDDVEVRVYTTTADFAVGDSVRLTWTGTPAQGSPIIVGPLQELVDFVPFQLDFTIPNAAVRAIAQGFATVSYVRVRSGEADRPSKTASVNVQGDISRLPAPSVAQAPGGTLPPDSPYATISVPYFEGRKTGDLITVHCQGRRPGGGETYYPITIIVADSDGKAAITRDLPGSQIAPLQGGTLKIYYVVANDDLAVRSERDSLPLELNVGVALPDFKQPEITEADGDVLLPENTPNGANVIAPFNVPDDTRAGDTVGLRWTGSVTGAHPLYEIPLTNQTAGKPVPFFIRPEHIHPNLNGTVTVDYYRKRTGEVTRFSMARVWSVGGVQLELKAPGIKEAPGTTLNPVAAKDVLTAVVDYDDMQVGDKITVTWAAAAGRPAEGSHTTTSIDIVTVSPKDVPLPNSLVAFCLGTTVTVTYSVTRGSDPAQPSLPLLLNVLNIPSGDLPTPTIAGVTARDLNVAGLKDDDKLAVNKWLLQLSGQRVWLSFKGIKENGAEDELIIWEGPPHNPSAGLETPAPIDWLRTLKDGSELTITFMVNFDKVANRASAVRFPVRIYTVKAVAAIKLEFINGPYVVAPMGRVNNIQLSLHDLNNTPVANGEVTLTLPAQFKYADGGNGARGFKTDSDGTVVISGVKANMDTGGYKLIASSSSVITESNLIITAQPPLGTIAVRAVDILISPDGTRLYCGVTSDGDVVVADTMTLLEVARFRMPIYANSRVLAISPDGERLYLTTTQGCPVVADTISNTVIGLLPAPYSAGIAISPDSRRIYVGCRPDLRDYQIAVIDAVTLQKLSFISVADFTTDIVISPDGNWLYAKFFDDYDIHVIDTRTNTVLKSIPTPGSISRLAMSPNGAFVYVCNPSANLVTVISTASNQAVKNIPVSYRPSYIAFGPDGACVYISHQSYSLITVIDVMTQRVIHQIDGSSAAYGIAVSADSSRVYIARPLIDTIEVIQGF
;
A
#
# COMPACT_ATOMS: atom_id res chain seq x y z
N MET A 1 -12.77 11.03 -35.99
CA MET A 1 -12.11 12.26 -36.46
C MET A 1 -10.79 12.37 -35.71
N THR A 2 -9.66 12.31 -36.39
CA THR A 2 -8.33 12.28 -35.77
C THR A 2 -7.75 13.69 -35.72
N ARG A 3 -7.42 14.22 -34.53
CA ARG A 3 -6.75 15.54 -34.35
C ARG A 3 -5.26 15.54 -34.78
N LEU A 4 -4.84 14.62 -35.66
CA LEU A 4 -3.53 14.67 -36.33
C LEU A 4 -3.63 15.63 -37.51
N PRO A 5 -2.92 16.77 -37.51
CA PRO A 5 -2.90 17.65 -38.68
C PRO A 5 -2.12 16.96 -39.80
N ALA A 6 -2.83 16.53 -40.85
CA ALA A 6 -2.20 16.28 -42.13
C ALA A 6 -1.47 17.56 -42.59
N LEU A 7 -0.32 17.38 -43.24
CA LEU A 7 0.42 18.46 -43.93
C LEU A 7 -0.31 18.83 -45.24
N GLU A 8 -1.57 19.26 -45.14
CA GLU A 8 -2.28 19.88 -46.27
C GLU A 8 -1.80 21.33 -46.43
N SER A 9 -1.33 21.64 -47.64
CA SER A 9 -0.46 22.77 -47.94
C SER A 9 -1.15 24.13 -48.09
N ASP A 10 -2.42 24.27 -47.72
CA ASP A 10 -3.20 25.50 -47.94
C ASP A 10 -4.20 25.79 -46.81
N SER A 11 -3.80 26.62 -45.83
CA SER A 11 -4.73 27.40 -44.98
C SER A 11 -4.02 28.51 -44.18
N THR A 12 -3.80 29.64 -44.85
CA THR A 12 -3.89 31.01 -44.31
C THR A 12 -3.48 31.29 -42.84
N LEU A 13 -2.23 31.71 -42.65
CA LEU A 13 -1.71 32.72 -41.69
C LEU A 13 -2.02 32.65 -40.17
N ALA A 14 -3.01 31.91 -39.66
CA ALA A 14 -3.44 31.96 -38.27
C ALA A 14 -2.80 30.85 -37.41
N LEU A 15 -2.48 31.19 -36.15
CA LEU A 15 -2.02 30.24 -35.14
C LEU A 15 -3.15 29.27 -34.71
N ARG A 16 -2.96 27.97 -34.97
CA ARG A 16 -3.88 26.90 -34.54
C ARG A 16 -3.82 26.70 -33.02
N PRO A 17 -4.86 26.14 -32.35
CA PRO A 17 -4.80 25.82 -30.93
C PRO A 17 -3.69 24.82 -30.55
N PRO A 18 -3.25 24.79 -29.27
CA PRO A 18 -2.28 23.81 -28.77
C PRO A 18 -2.83 22.37 -28.80
N TYR A 19 -1.96 21.38 -29.04
CA TYR A 19 -2.32 19.97 -29.05
C TYR A 19 -1.72 19.21 -27.86
N PHE A 20 -2.51 18.38 -27.19
CA PHE A 20 -2.10 17.57 -26.03
C PHE A 20 -2.17 16.08 -26.39
N PRO A 21 -1.05 15.40 -26.70
CA PRO A 21 -1.06 14.03 -27.21
C PRO A 21 -1.70 13.00 -26.28
N SER A 22 -1.50 13.17 -24.96
CA SER A 22 -2.07 12.29 -23.93
C SER A 22 -3.49 12.69 -23.49
N GLY A 23 -4.07 13.73 -24.11
CA GLY A 23 -5.45 14.15 -23.88
C GLY A 23 -6.47 13.19 -24.50
N THR A 24 -7.72 13.31 -24.10
CA THR A 24 -8.84 12.50 -24.62
C THR A 24 -9.84 13.34 -25.40
N ASP A 25 -10.25 12.84 -26.56
CA ASP A 25 -11.50 13.26 -27.20
C ASP A 25 -12.68 12.89 -26.28
N LEU A 26 -13.50 13.88 -25.93
CA LEU A 26 -14.69 13.70 -25.09
C LEU A 26 -15.86 13.23 -25.96
N ILE A 27 -16.67 12.29 -25.44
CA ILE A 27 -17.82 11.71 -26.19
C ILE A 27 -18.93 12.75 -26.39
N ASP A 28 -19.21 13.55 -25.35
CA ASP A 28 -19.95 14.80 -25.48
C ASP A 28 -19.06 15.94 -24.96
N PRO A 29 -18.44 16.72 -25.85
CA PRO A 29 -17.42 17.69 -25.46
C PRO A 29 -17.95 18.90 -24.71
N ARG A 30 -19.27 19.19 -24.71
CA ARG A 30 -19.91 20.28 -23.93
C ARG A 30 -18.99 21.51 -23.72
N HIS A 31 -18.68 22.25 -24.77
CA HIS A 31 -17.78 23.42 -24.82
C HIS A 31 -16.27 23.22 -24.50
N TYR A 32 -15.83 22.05 -24.03
CA TYR A 32 -14.42 21.70 -23.90
C TYR A 32 -13.82 21.27 -25.25
N ALA A 33 -12.53 21.56 -25.45
CA ALA A 33 -11.74 21.09 -26.58
C ALA A 33 -11.21 19.65 -26.40
N GLY A 34 -11.16 19.18 -25.15
CA GLY A 34 -10.71 17.83 -24.80
C GLY A 34 -10.62 17.63 -23.28
N GLY A 35 -10.38 16.39 -22.87
CA GLY A 35 -10.10 16.01 -21.49
C GLY A 35 -8.60 15.82 -21.24
N ILE A 36 -8.13 16.14 -20.04
CA ILE A 36 -6.79 15.81 -19.54
C ILE A 36 -6.94 14.73 -18.45
N PRO A 37 -6.65 13.45 -18.77
CA PRO A 37 -6.72 12.34 -17.84
C PRO A 37 -5.53 12.32 -16.86
N ILE A 38 -5.65 11.57 -15.76
CA ILE A 38 -4.60 11.48 -14.73
C ILE A 38 -3.27 10.94 -15.29
N ARG A 39 -3.33 10.03 -16.28
CA ARG A 39 -2.15 9.48 -16.98
C ARG A 39 -1.33 10.54 -17.72
N ALA A 40 -1.99 11.59 -18.24
CA ALA A 40 -1.31 12.70 -18.91
C ALA A 40 -0.48 13.55 -17.93
N LEU A 41 -0.65 13.31 -16.63
CA LEU A 41 -0.01 14.01 -15.53
C LEU A 41 0.95 13.12 -14.74
N GLU A 42 1.26 11.90 -15.21
CA GLU A 42 2.29 11.05 -14.56
C GLU A 42 3.67 11.73 -14.56
N GLY A 43 3.96 12.53 -15.59
CA GLY A 43 5.04 13.52 -15.62
C GLY A 43 4.53 14.95 -15.78
N ASN A 44 5.31 15.80 -16.44
CA ASN A 44 4.85 17.11 -16.91
C ASN A 44 3.89 16.93 -18.10
N LEU A 45 2.87 17.78 -18.21
CA LEU A 45 1.89 17.67 -19.30
C LEU A 45 2.52 18.13 -20.62
N GLN A 46 2.57 17.23 -21.61
CA GLN A 46 3.12 17.51 -22.93
C GLN A 46 2.15 18.34 -23.78
N CYS A 47 2.64 19.44 -24.33
CA CYS A 47 1.96 20.25 -25.34
C CYS A 47 2.80 20.28 -26.62
N ILE A 48 2.15 20.09 -27.77
CA ILE A 48 2.76 20.23 -29.10
C ILE A 48 2.11 21.41 -29.82
N ILE A 49 2.96 22.30 -30.34
CA ILE A 49 2.58 23.47 -31.13
C ILE A 49 3.09 23.25 -32.56
N SER A 50 2.21 23.48 -33.55
CA SER A 50 2.58 23.39 -34.96
C SER A 50 3.48 24.57 -35.37
N PRO A 51 4.41 24.39 -36.33
CA PRO A 51 5.20 25.50 -36.86
C PRO A 51 4.29 26.57 -37.48
N TRP A 52 4.62 27.85 -37.24
CA TRP A 52 3.91 29.01 -37.81
C TRP A 52 4.59 29.52 -39.09
N GLY A 53 3.83 30.24 -39.92
CA GLY A 53 4.20 30.50 -41.33
C GLY A 53 5.54 31.21 -41.57
N VAL A 54 6.02 32.02 -40.62
CA VAL A 54 7.39 32.57 -40.62
C VAL A 54 8.00 32.34 -39.23
N MET A 55 8.55 31.14 -39.03
CA MET A 55 9.28 30.74 -37.83
C MET A 55 10.78 31.01 -38.01
N GLY A 56 11.43 31.61 -37.01
CA GLY A 56 12.86 31.93 -37.08
C GLY A 56 13.59 31.91 -35.74
N ILE A 57 14.93 31.89 -35.81
CA ILE A 57 15.77 31.94 -34.60
C ILE A 57 15.55 33.25 -33.86
N GLY A 58 15.27 33.14 -32.56
CA GLY A 58 14.96 34.23 -31.67
C GLY A 58 13.48 34.62 -31.61
N ASP A 59 12.58 33.88 -32.27
CA ASP A 59 11.16 33.89 -31.93
C ASP A 59 10.94 33.22 -30.56
N GLU A 60 9.98 33.72 -29.78
CA GLU A 60 9.58 33.18 -28.49
C GLU A 60 8.14 32.67 -28.55
N VAL A 61 7.89 31.47 -28.02
CA VAL A 61 6.54 30.93 -27.83
C VAL A 61 6.26 30.73 -26.35
N GLU A 62 5.08 31.18 -25.91
CA GLU A 62 4.62 31.19 -24.53
C GLU A 62 3.29 30.44 -24.46
N LEU A 63 3.20 29.32 -23.73
CA LEU A 63 1.94 28.61 -23.50
C LEU A 63 1.29 29.12 -22.22
N PHE A 64 0.00 29.40 -22.27
CA PHE A 64 -0.82 29.88 -21.18
C PHE A 64 -1.79 28.80 -20.72
N TRP A 65 -1.90 28.64 -19.40
CA TRP A 65 -2.73 27.64 -18.73
C TRP A 65 -3.46 28.34 -17.58
N HIS A 66 -4.79 28.37 -17.60
CA HIS A 66 -5.63 29.10 -16.61
C HIS A 66 -5.30 30.61 -16.46
N SER A 67 -4.60 31.24 -17.41
CA SER A 67 -4.15 32.63 -17.28
C SER A 67 -4.14 33.35 -18.63
N LEU A 68 -4.43 34.65 -18.63
CA LEU A 68 -4.31 35.51 -19.82
C LEU A 68 -2.97 36.27 -19.90
N THR A 69 -2.22 36.29 -18.80
CA THR A 69 -1.10 37.22 -18.58
C THR A 69 0.19 36.56 -18.10
N SER A 70 0.11 35.40 -17.45
CA SER A 70 1.26 34.65 -16.96
C SER A 70 1.41 33.34 -17.74
N PRO A 71 2.49 33.15 -18.50
CA PRO A 71 2.71 31.90 -19.22
C PRO A 71 3.07 30.78 -18.23
N ALA A 72 2.55 29.60 -18.50
CA ALA A 72 2.83 28.37 -17.76
C ALA A 72 4.24 27.83 -18.06
N VAL A 73 4.64 27.95 -19.33
CA VAL A 73 5.95 27.57 -19.87
C VAL A 73 6.24 28.39 -21.13
N SER A 74 7.49 28.74 -21.38
CA SER A 74 7.92 29.38 -22.63
C SER A 74 9.16 28.71 -23.21
N LYS A 75 9.39 28.93 -24.51
CA LYS A 75 10.58 28.49 -25.23
C LYS A 75 10.96 29.51 -26.30
N THR A 76 12.25 29.85 -26.38
CA THR A 76 12.82 30.58 -27.52
C THR A 76 13.35 29.58 -28.55
N ILE A 77 13.15 29.85 -29.84
CA ILE A 77 13.78 29.09 -30.93
C ILE A 77 15.25 29.51 -31.01
N GLN A 78 16.18 28.59 -30.78
CA GLN A 78 17.60 28.91 -30.62
C GLN A 78 18.49 28.35 -31.73
N PHE A 79 18.07 27.29 -32.41
CA PHE A 79 18.90 26.57 -33.39
C PHE A 79 18.21 26.39 -34.74
N ASP A 80 18.99 26.33 -35.83
CA ASP A 80 18.45 26.17 -37.20
C ASP A 80 17.60 24.89 -37.35
N HIS A 81 17.94 23.82 -36.64
CA HIS A 81 17.21 22.55 -36.69
C HIS A 81 15.84 22.59 -35.98
N GLU A 82 15.53 23.65 -35.22
CA GLU A 82 14.22 23.86 -34.62
C GLU A 82 13.29 24.67 -35.53
N VAL A 83 13.82 25.33 -36.55
CA VAL A 83 13.06 26.19 -37.47
C VAL A 83 12.14 25.34 -38.35
N ASN A 84 10.87 25.75 -38.44
CA ASN A 84 9.79 25.05 -39.13
C ASN A 84 9.51 23.62 -38.61
N GLN A 85 9.98 23.28 -37.41
CA GLN A 85 9.64 22.03 -36.71
C GLN A 85 8.50 22.25 -35.70
N GLN A 86 7.86 21.16 -35.27
CA GLN A 86 6.91 21.21 -34.16
C GLN A 86 7.63 21.63 -32.87
N VAL A 87 7.02 22.54 -32.10
CA VAL A 87 7.55 22.97 -30.81
C VAL A 87 6.88 22.19 -29.70
N VAL A 88 7.67 21.42 -28.95
CA VAL A 88 7.22 20.72 -27.74
C VAL A 88 7.46 21.58 -26.52
N LEU A 89 6.44 21.73 -25.69
CA LEU A 89 6.46 22.41 -24.40
C LEU A 89 5.98 21.43 -23.31
N TRP A 90 6.54 21.57 -22.11
CA TRP A 90 6.21 20.73 -20.97
C TRP A 90 5.65 21.60 -19.86
N VAL A 91 4.34 21.53 -19.63
CA VAL A 91 3.68 22.27 -18.54
C VAL A 91 3.99 21.55 -17.22
N PRO A 92 4.58 22.23 -16.22
CA PRO A 92 4.88 21.59 -14.94
C PRO A 92 3.63 20.98 -14.31
N ARG A 93 3.69 19.72 -13.86
CA ARG A 93 2.54 19.01 -13.27
C ARG A 93 1.82 19.82 -12.19
N SER A 94 2.57 20.56 -11.38
CA SER A 94 2.07 21.42 -10.30
C SER A 94 1.17 22.58 -10.75
N GLN A 95 1.20 22.95 -12.03
CA GLN A 95 0.32 23.98 -12.61
C GLN A 95 -0.98 23.40 -13.21
N VAL A 96 -1.07 22.07 -13.37
CA VAL A 96 -2.22 21.40 -13.98
C VAL A 96 -3.18 20.91 -12.90
N LEU A 97 -4.05 21.82 -12.47
CA LEU A 97 -5.05 21.59 -11.42
C LEU A 97 -6.32 20.90 -11.97
N LYS A 98 -7.03 20.17 -11.09
CA LYS A 98 -8.34 19.56 -11.36
C LYS A 98 -9.40 20.63 -11.68
N GLY A 99 -10.26 20.36 -12.65
CA GLY A 99 -11.35 21.24 -13.08
C GLY A 99 -11.11 21.86 -14.46
N ASP A 100 -11.73 23.02 -14.70
CA ASP A 100 -11.78 23.66 -16.01
C ASP A 100 -10.50 24.48 -16.28
N ALA A 101 -9.65 23.97 -17.16
CA ALA A 101 -8.52 24.73 -17.69
C ALA A 101 -9.00 25.72 -18.75
N MET A 102 -9.28 26.96 -18.33
CA MET A 102 -9.71 28.06 -19.20
C MET A 102 -9.03 29.39 -18.81
N PRO A 103 -8.47 30.16 -19.76
CA PRO A 103 -8.20 29.79 -21.15
C PRO A 103 -6.92 28.95 -21.27
N VAL A 104 -6.85 28.11 -22.31
CA VAL A 104 -5.65 27.40 -22.78
C VAL A 104 -5.34 27.85 -24.20
N PHE A 105 -4.19 28.48 -24.39
CA PHE A 105 -3.73 29.04 -25.67
C PHE A 105 -2.23 29.28 -25.61
N TYR A 106 -1.58 29.54 -26.75
CA TYR A 106 -0.20 30.02 -26.77
C TYR A 106 -0.08 31.36 -27.48
N ARG A 107 1.01 32.08 -27.22
CA ARG A 107 1.40 33.32 -27.86
C ARG A 107 2.73 33.15 -28.56
N VAL A 108 2.85 33.66 -29.78
CA VAL A 108 4.12 33.77 -30.49
C VAL A 108 4.55 35.23 -30.53
N ARG A 109 5.81 35.48 -30.19
CA ARG A 109 6.47 36.79 -30.32
C ARG A 109 7.56 36.67 -31.37
N ARG A 110 7.37 37.34 -32.51
CA ARG A 110 8.34 37.39 -33.61
C ARG A 110 9.15 38.67 -33.52
N ARG A 111 10.45 38.64 -33.83
CA ARG A 111 11.38 39.78 -33.65
C ARG A 111 10.98 41.11 -34.34
N SER A 112 10.05 41.08 -35.30
CA SER A 112 9.62 42.25 -36.09
C SER A 112 8.10 42.43 -36.16
N GLN A 113 7.33 41.79 -35.27
CA GLN A 113 5.86 41.89 -35.23
C GLN A 113 5.35 41.99 -33.78
N GLY A 114 4.09 42.39 -33.60
CA GLY A 114 3.42 42.30 -32.30
C GLY A 114 3.20 40.83 -31.88
N PRO A 115 2.92 40.58 -30.59
CA PRO A 115 2.52 39.24 -30.12
C PRO A 115 1.21 38.80 -30.80
N GLU A 116 1.16 37.53 -31.20
CA GLU A 116 -0.01 36.88 -31.78
C GLU A 116 -0.45 35.71 -30.89
N ASP A 117 -1.72 35.65 -30.50
CA ASP A 117 -2.30 34.56 -29.70
C ASP A 117 -2.92 33.49 -30.63
N SER A 118 -2.86 32.22 -30.26
CA SER A 118 -3.62 31.14 -30.90
C SER A 118 -5.10 31.26 -30.61
N GLU A 119 -5.95 31.12 -31.62
CA GLU A 119 -7.41 31.17 -31.48
C GLU A 119 -8.08 29.92 -32.10
N PRO A 120 -9.22 29.44 -31.56
CA PRO A 120 -9.84 29.91 -30.32
C PRO A 120 -8.99 29.61 -29.08
N LYS A 121 -9.11 30.44 -28.05
CA LYS A 121 -8.66 30.10 -26.70
C LYS A 121 -9.53 28.96 -26.16
N GLU A 122 -8.94 27.78 -26.02
CA GLU A 122 -9.65 26.54 -25.72
C GLU A 122 -9.88 26.36 -24.21
N THR A 123 -10.84 25.50 -23.87
CA THR A 123 -11.12 25.07 -22.50
C THR A 123 -10.92 23.55 -22.41
N TYR A 124 -10.16 23.05 -21.43
CA TYR A 124 -9.92 21.62 -21.24
C TYR A 124 -10.41 21.15 -19.87
N LEU A 125 -11.04 19.97 -19.80
CA LEU A 125 -11.51 19.40 -18.54
C LEU A 125 -10.40 18.54 -17.93
N VAL A 126 -9.90 18.88 -16.75
CA VAL A 126 -8.82 18.14 -16.07
C VAL A 126 -9.36 17.29 -14.94
N LYS A 127 -9.06 15.98 -14.93
CA LYS A 127 -9.22 15.13 -13.74
C LYS A 127 -7.89 14.57 -13.26
N THR A 128 -7.69 14.66 -11.95
CA THR A 128 -6.51 14.16 -11.22
C THR A 128 -6.85 12.97 -10.31
N THR A 129 -8.01 12.34 -10.50
CA THR A 129 -8.55 11.24 -9.67
C THR A 129 -9.19 10.19 -10.57
N ARG A 130 -9.11 8.90 -10.18
CA ARG A 130 -9.75 7.76 -10.87
C ARG A 130 -11.17 7.55 -10.35
N PRO A 131 -12.13 7.08 -11.17
CA PRO A 131 -13.43 6.63 -10.67
C PRO A 131 -13.23 5.41 -9.77
N GLY A 132 -13.95 5.34 -8.64
CA GLY A 132 -13.79 4.26 -7.64
C GLY A 132 -12.68 4.49 -6.61
N GLY A 133 -11.65 5.27 -6.94
CA GLY A 133 -10.49 5.54 -6.09
C GLY A 133 -9.28 4.66 -6.41
N TYR A 134 -8.50 4.32 -5.40
CA TYR A 134 -7.60 3.16 -5.39
C TYR A 134 -8.24 2.07 -4.55
N ASP A 135 -7.95 0.81 -4.84
CA ASP A 135 -8.38 -0.32 -4.01
C ASP A 135 -7.19 -1.06 -3.42
N ASP A 136 -7.20 -1.18 -2.09
CA ASP A 136 -6.24 -1.98 -1.33
C ASP A 136 -6.96 -3.11 -0.56
N SER A 137 -8.20 -3.43 -0.96
CA SER A 137 -8.93 -4.63 -0.56
C SER A 137 -8.20 -5.91 -0.98
N PRO A 138 -8.11 -6.94 -0.12
CA PRO A 138 -7.63 -8.26 -0.52
C PRO A 138 -8.73 -9.13 -1.19
N GLU A 139 -9.99 -8.68 -1.17
CA GLU A 139 -11.11 -9.38 -1.81
C GLU A 139 -11.19 -9.06 -3.32
N PRO A 140 -11.43 -10.04 -4.22
CA PRO A 140 -11.36 -9.81 -5.66
C PRO A 140 -12.40 -8.83 -6.23
N GLY A 141 -11.92 -7.82 -6.96
CA GLY A 141 -12.73 -6.80 -7.63
C GLY A 141 -13.03 -5.59 -6.75
N HIS A 142 -13.19 -4.43 -7.39
CA HIS A 142 -13.12 -3.11 -6.78
C HIS A 142 -14.15 -2.91 -5.66
N SER A 143 -13.71 -2.89 -4.40
CA SER A 143 -14.52 -2.75 -3.19
C SER A 143 -15.40 -1.49 -3.18
N GLY A 144 -14.91 -0.39 -3.78
CA GLY A 144 -15.64 0.87 -4.01
C GLY A 144 -16.74 0.81 -5.07
N PHE A 145 -16.85 -0.27 -5.85
CA PHE A 145 -17.92 -0.47 -6.83
C PHE A 145 -18.94 -1.50 -6.35
N ARG A 146 -20.16 -1.02 -6.10
CA ARG A 146 -21.24 -1.82 -5.53
C ARG A 146 -22.49 -1.72 -6.37
N TYR A 147 -23.21 -2.84 -6.45
CA TYR A 147 -24.43 -2.94 -7.22
C TYR A 147 -25.41 -3.92 -6.56
N THR A 148 -26.70 -3.67 -6.79
CA THR A 148 -27.81 -4.40 -6.17
C THR A 148 -28.79 -4.83 -7.26
N PHE A 149 -29.13 -6.11 -7.33
CA PHE A 149 -30.22 -6.55 -8.21
C PHE A 149 -31.56 -6.07 -7.63
N LEU A 150 -32.35 -5.37 -8.45
CA LEU A 150 -33.72 -4.96 -8.11
C LEU A 150 -34.73 -6.09 -8.39
N THR A 151 -34.36 -7.01 -9.28
CA THR A 151 -35.04 -8.29 -9.51
C THR A 151 -34.52 -9.32 -8.50
N ASP A 152 -35.39 -10.04 -7.80
CA ASP A 152 -34.96 -11.19 -6.99
C ASP A 152 -34.54 -12.35 -7.92
N ILE A 153 -33.23 -12.60 -7.96
CA ILE A 153 -32.59 -13.66 -8.76
C ILE A 153 -32.08 -14.82 -7.87
N SER A 154 -32.54 -14.93 -6.62
CA SER A 154 -32.06 -15.95 -5.66
C SER A 154 -32.32 -17.39 -6.12
N GLY A 155 -33.34 -17.61 -6.95
CA GLY A 155 -33.63 -18.88 -7.63
C GLY A 155 -32.88 -19.11 -8.95
N GLY A 156 -32.03 -18.17 -9.38
CA GLY A 156 -31.53 -18.07 -10.75
C GLY A 156 -32.46 -17.26 -11.66
N VAL A 157 -32.08 -17.15 -12.94
CA VAL A 157 -32.85 -16.46 -13.98
C VAL A 157 -33.40 -17.49 -14.97
N ASP A 158 -34.72 -17.61 -14.97
CA ASP A 158 -35.50 -18.43 -15.90
C ASP A 158 -35.97 -17.63 -17.13
N ALA A 159 -36.68 -18.30 -18.04
CA ALA A 159 -37.23 -17.68 -19.25
C ALA A 159 -38.23 -16.52 -18.94
N ASP A 160 -39.05 -16.65 -17.89
CA ASP A 160 -40.05 -15.66 -17.49
C ASP A 160 -39.40 -14.43 -16.82
N MET A 161 -38.27 -14.61 -16.14
CA MET A 161 -37.42 -13.51 -15.67
C MET A 161 -36.70 -12.81 -16.83
N ALA A 162 -36.17 -13.57 -17.80
CA ALA A 162 -35.51 -13.01 -18.96
C ALA A 162 -36.47 -12.15 -19.82
N ASP A 163 -37.72 -12.58 -19.99
CA ASP A 163 -38.78 -11.81 -20.68
C ASP A 163 -39.11 -10.48 -20.00
N ARG A 164 -39.07 -10.43 -18.66
CA ARG A 164 -39.29 -9.20 -17.88
C ARG A 164 -38.06 -8.29 -17.84
N GLY A 165 -36.89 -8.83 -18.14
CA GLY A 165 -35.60 -8.17 -18.00
C GLY A 165 -35.09 -8.17 -16.55
N VAL A 166 -33.78 -8.31 -16.38
CA VAL A 166 -33.12 -8.30 -15.06
C VAL A 166 -32.57 -6.91 -14.80
N GLN A 167 -32.96 -6.29 -13.67
CA GLN A 167 -32.60 -4.92 -13.33
C GLN A 167 -31.49 -4.86 -12.27
N LEU A 168 -30.48 -4.05 -12.55
CA LEU A 168 -29.30 -3.81 -11.72
C LEU A 168 -29.24 -2.33 -11.33
N ARG A 169 -29.29 -2.03 -10.03
CA ARG A 169 -28.96 -0.72 -9.48
C ARG A 169 -27.46 -0.62 -9.31
N ILE A 170 -26.85 0.44 -9.81
CA ILE A 170 -25.48 0.83 -9.48
C ILE A 170 -25.55 1.77 -8.28
N GLU A 171 -24.77 1.48 -7.24
CA GLU A 171 -24.65 2.37 -6.08
C GLU A 171 -23.64 3.49 -6.36
N PRO A 172 -23.80 4.68 -5.75
CA PRO A 172 -22.84 5.77 -5.93
C PRO A 172 -21.44 5.39 -5.45
N TYR A 173 -20.42 5.82 -6.21
CA TYR A 173 -19.02 5.43 -6.06
C TYR A 173 -18.09 6.65 -5.94
N GLU A 174 -16.85 6.45 -5.48
CA GLU A 174 -15.90 7.56 -5.29
C GLU A 174 -15.53 8.22 -6.62
N ASN A 175 -15.34 9.55 -6.62
CA ASN A 175 -15.01 10.37 -7.80
C ASN A 175 -16.01 10.30 -8.97
N MET A 176 -17.22 9.78 -8.71
CA MET A 176 -18.37 9.81 -9.61
C MET A 176 -18.63 11.24 -10.11
N THR A 177 -18.71 11.40 -11.42
CA THR A 177 -19.07 12.66 -12.07
C THR A 177 -20.07 12.46 -13.20
N ALA A 178 -20.76 13.54 -13.57
CA ALA A 178 -21.59 13.51 -14.74
C ALA A 178 -20.72 13.21 -15.97
N PHE A 179 -21.28 12.47 -16.93
CA PHE A 179 -20.65 12.01 -18.17
C PHE A 179 -19.57 10.93 -17.97
N ASP A 180 -19.50 10.33 -16.78
CA ASP A 180 -18.91 9.00 -16.63
C ASP A 180 -19.71 7.97 -17.47
N ARG A 181 -19.01 6.95 -17.98
CA ARG A 181 -19.54 5.77 -18.66
C ARG A 181 -19.54 4.60 -17.68
N ILE A 182 -20.67 3.92 -17.55
CA ILE A 182 -20.75 2.66 -16.81
C ILE A 182 -20.92 1.53 -17.82
N VAL A 183 -20.00 0.58 -17.79
CA VAL A 183 -19.96 -0.59 -18.68
C VAL A 183 -20.33 -1.82 -17.86
N CYS A 184 -21.57 -2.27 -17.99
CA CYS A 184 -22.05 -3.48 -17.31
C CYS A 184 -21.88 -4.72 -18.19
N ARG A 185 -21.54 -5.85 -17.58
CA ARG A 185 -21.34 -7.14 -18.25
C ARG A 185 -22.36 -8.16 -17.78
N TRP A 186 -22.90 -8.92 -18.72
CA TRP A 186 -23.70 -10.13 -18.47
C TRP A 186 -23.13 -11.26 -19.32
N GLY A 187 -22.32 -12.12 -18.70
CA GLY A 187 -21.46 -13.06 -19.41
C GLY A 187 -20.56 -12.33 -20.42
N SER A 188 -20.64 -12.73 -21.70
CA SER A 188 -19.91 -12.10 -22.80
C SER A 188 -20.49 -10.77 -23.28
N GLN A 189 -21.71 -10.41 -22.88
CA GLN A 189 -22.44 -9.28 -23.44
C GLN A 189 -22.21 -7.99 -22.65
N GLU A 190 -22.24 -6.85 -23.36
CA GLU A 190 -22.05 -5.51 -22.80
C GLU A 190 -23.35 -4.71 -22.81
N VAL A 191 -23.65 -4.02 -21.71
CA VAL A 191 -24.69 -3.00 -21.63
C VAL A 191 -24.08 -1.72 -21.05
N MET A 192 -23.99 -0.68 -21.89
CA MET A 192 -23.42 0.60 -21.51
C MET A 192 -24.50 1.58 -21.05
N HIS A 193 -24.24 2.31 -19.97
CA HIS A 193 -25.00 3.48 -19.53
C HIS A 193 -24.16 4.74 -19.69
N TYR A 194 -24.69 5.70 -20.44
CA TYR A 194 -24.06 6.98 -20.69
C TYR A 194 -25.11 8.03 -21.11
N PRO A 195 -24.97 9.30 -20.67
CA PRO A 195 -24.09 9.75 -19.60
C PRO A 195 -24.67 9.42 -18.22
N VAL A 196 -23.81 9.20 -17.22
CA VAL A 196 -24.20 9.50 -15.83
C VAL A 196 -24.64 10.97 -15.79
N THR A 197 -25.85 11.27 -15.33
CA THR A 197 -26.39 12.63 -15.34
C THR A 197 -25.98 13.41 -14.08
N GLN A 198 -26.02 14.74 -14.12
CA GLN A 198 -25.73 15.56 -12.94
C GLN A 198 -26.73 15.29 -11.80
N GLU A 199 -28.00 15.03 -12.11
CA GLU A 199 -29.04 14.69 -11.12
C GLU A 199 -28.75 13.36 -10.40
N GLN A 200 -28.15 12.39 -11.09
CA GLN A 200 -27.68 11.12 -10.51
C GLN A 200 -26.43 11.29 -9.64
N VAL A 201 -25.64 12.36 -9.83
CA VAL A 201 -24.46 12.68 -9.00
C VAL A 201 -24.87 13.47 -7.76
N ASP A 202 -25.75 14.46 -7.92
CA ASP A 202 -26.17 15.36 -6.85
C ASP A 202 -27.16 14.67 -5.88
N ASP A 203 -28.00 13.77 -6.39
CA ASP A 203 -28.95 12.97 -5.58
C ASP A 203 -29.08 11.52 -6.12
N PRO A 204 -28.08 10.65 -5.89
CA PRO A 204 -28.11 9.24 -6.30
C PRO A 204 -29.15 8.37 -5.55
N VAL A 205 -29.79 8.92 -4.51
CA VAL A 205 -30.81 8.19 -3.74
C VAL A 205 -32.14 8.26 -4.48
N ASN A 206 -32.56 9.47 -4.89
CA ASN A 206 -33.81 9.70 -5.61
C ASN A 206 -33.66 9.54 -7.13
N ASN A 207 -32.45 9.71 -7.69
CA ASN A 207 -32.13 9.46 -9.09
C ASN A 207 -31.15 8.27 -9.22
N PRO A 208 -31.57 7.02 -8.98
CA PRO A 208 -30.69 5.86 -9.07
C PRO A 208 -30.30 5.55 -10.52
N ILE A 209 -29.08 5.06 -10.72
CA ILE A 209 -28.65 4.47 -11.99
C ILE A 209 -29.17 3.02 -12.03
N VAL A 210 -30.09 2.75 -12.95
CA VAL A 210 -30.67 1.41 -13.15
C VAL A 210 -30.38 0.92 -14.57
N ILE A 211 -29.73 -0.24 -14.65
CA ILE A 211 -29.39 -0.94 -15.89
C ILE A 211 -30.36 -2.10 -16.06
N THR A 212 -30.90 -2.30 -17.26
CA THR A 212 -31.80 -3.42 -17.55
C THR A 212 -31.13 -4.33 -18.58
N PHE A 213 -30.83 -5.57 -18.17
CA PHE A 213 -30.42 -6.63 -19.08
C PHE A 213 -31.68 -7.25 -19.71
N THR A 214 -31.85 -7.07 -21.02
CA THR A 214 -33.01 -7.58 -21.76
C THR A 214 -32.88 -9.07 -22.05
N ARG A 215 -33.98 -9.74 -22.42
CA ARG A 215 -33.98 -11.13 -22.90
C ARG A 215 -32.89 -11.39 -23.93
N GLU A 216 -32.76 -10.53 -24.93
CA GLU A 216 -31.79 -10.67 -26.01
C GLU A 216 -30.33 -10.70 -25.51
N VAL A 217 -30.01 -9.89 -24.50
CA VAL A 217 -28.68 -9.87 -23.85
C VAL A 217 -28.45 -11.18 -23.09
N ILE A 218 -29.45 -11.65 -22.34
CA ILE A 218 -29.36 -12.88 -21.54
C ILE A 218 -29.22 -14.11 -22.44
N GLU A 219 -30.01 -14.21 -23.51
CA GLU A 219 -29.96 -15.30 -24.49
C GLU A 219 -28.64 -15.38 -25.26
N LYS A 220 -28.08 -14.21 -25.65
CA LYS A 220 -26.79 -14.11 -26.35
C LYS A 220 -25.59 -14.43 -25.47
N ALA A 221 -25.65 -14.11 -24.17
CA ALA A 221 -24.63 -14.56 -23.21
C ALA A 221 -24.66 -16.07 -22.97
N GLY A 222 -25.87 -16.64 -23.03
CA GLY A 222 -26.13 -18.06 -22.91
C GLY A 222 -26.31 -18.54 -21.47
N ASP A 223 -27.10 -19.61 -21.36
CA ASP A 223 -27.43 -20.30 -20.11
C ASP A 223 -26.17 -20.92 -19.48
N GLY A 224 -26.13 -20.99 -18.15
CA GLY A 224 -24.98 -21.52 -17.42
C GLY A 224 -25.16 -21.40 -15.90
N SER A 225 -24.48 -22.27 -15.16
CA SER A 225 -24.55 -22.29 -13.69
C SER A 225 -23.80 -21.13 -13.01
N ARG A 226 -22.99 -20.38 -13.76
CA ARG A 226 -22.05 -19.35 -13.28
C ARG A 226 -21.85 -18.22 -14.32
N VAL A 227 -22.94 -17.64 -14.83
CA VAL A 227 -22.85 -16.46 -15.71
C VAL A 227 -22.34 -15.28 -14.89
N VAL A 228 -21.23 -14.67 -15.32
CA VAL A 228 -20.59 -13.55 -14.60
C VAL A 228 -21.38 -12.27 -14.85
N VAL A 229 -21.69 -11.55 -13.77
CA VAL A 229 -22.19 -10.17 -13.80
C VAL A 229 -21.21 -9.28 -13.03
N THR A 230 -20.89 -8.13 -13.59
CA THR A 230 -20.02 -7.09 -13.02
C THR A 230 -20.22 -5.77 -13.77
N TYR A 231 -19.61 -4.68 -13.32
CA TYR A 231 -19.49 -3.43 -14.07
C TYR A 231 -18.12 -2.77 -13.88
N GLN A 232 -17.78 -1.88 -14.80
CA GLN A 232 -16.62 -0.99 -14.72
C GLN A 232 -17.09 0.46 -14.98
N VAL A 233 -16.38 1.44 -14.40
CA VAL A 233 -16.57 2.86 -14.69
C VAL A 233 -15.40 3.40 -15.50
N ILE A 234 -15.69 4.14 -16.56
CA ILE A 234 -14.72 4.94 -17.31
C ILE A 234 -15.17 6.39 -17.14
N ASP A 235 -14.34 7.25 -16.56
CA ASP A 235 -14.78 8.60 -16.24
C ASP A 235 -14.93 9.51 -17.48
N CYS A 236 -15.50 10.70 -17.27
CA CYS A 236 -15.73 11.68 -18.33
C CYS A 236 -14.49 12.12 -19.13
N VAL A 237 -13.25 11.90 -18.65
CA VAL A 237 -11.99 12.14 -19.40
C VAL A 237 -11.24 10.85 -19.72
N GLY A 238 -11.94 9.71 -19.67
CA GLY A 238 -11.38 8.41 -20.05
C GLY A 238 -10.33 7.86 -19.09
N ASN A 239 -10.39 8.17 -17.80
CA ASN A 239 -9.68 7.40 -16.77
C ASN A 239 -10.44 6.10 -16.47
N TYR A 240 -9.70 5.00 -16.41
CA TYR A 240 -10.17 3.74 -15.83
C TYR A 240 -9.98 3.78 -14.29
N PRO A 241 -10.58 2.83 -13.54
CA PRO A 241 -10.45 2.72 -12.08
C PRO A 241 -9.01 2.38 -11.63
N ASP A 242 -8.82 1.89 -10.40
CA ASP A 242 -7.59 1.18 -10.04
C ASP A 242 -7.30 0.10 -11.11
N GLU A 243 -6.05 0.00 -11.52
CA GLU A 243 -5.68 -0.88 -12.63
C GLU A 243 -5.61 -2.34 -12.16
N ARG A 244 -5.34 -2.55 -10.86
CA ARG A 244 -5.24 -3.87 -10.18
C ARG A 244 -6.58 -4.59 -10.11
N ASP A 245 -7.63 -3.85 -9.73
CA ASP A 245 -9.00 -4.33 -9.57
C ASP A 245 -9.96 -3.39 -10.34
N PRO A 246 -9.99 -3.48 -11.68
CA PRO A 246 -10.67 -2.49 -12.53
C PRO A 246 -12.16 -2.79 -12.76
N TRP A 247 -12.66 -3.91 -12.22
CA TRP A 247 -14.04 -4.39 -12.32
C TRP A 247 -14.66 -4.51 -10.93
N ALA A 248 -15.96 -4.22 -10.79
CA ALA A 248 -16.70 -4.49 -9.56
C ALA A 248 -16.68 -5.99 -9.19
N PRO A 249 -16.83 -6.37 -7.91
CA PRO A 249 -16.82 -7.75 -7.47
C PRO A 249 -17.78 -8.64 -8.27
N PHE A 250 -17.29 -9.77 -8.76
CA PHE A 250 -18.05 -10.64 -9.65
C PHE A 250 -19.22 -11.33 -8.94
N ARG A 251 -20.44 -11.22 -9.49
CA ARG A 251 -21.58 -12.06 -9.11
C ARG A 251 -21.74 -13.18 -10.14
N TYR A 252 -21.82 -14.42 -9.65
CA TYR A 252 -22.16 -15.57 -10.49
C TYR A 252 -23.65 -15.83 -10.41
N VAL A 253 -24.33 -15.76 -11.55
CA VAL A 253 -25.78 -15.97 -11.68
C VAL A 253 -26.03 -17.31 -12.36
N LEU A 254 -26.94 -18.11 -11.80
CA LEU A 254 -27.51 -19.27 -12.47
C LEU A 254 -28.51 -18.78 -13.52
N VAL A 255 -28.31 -19.14 -14.78
CA VAL A 255 -29.23 -18.85 -15.89
C VAL A 255 -29.64 -20.17 -16.52
N ASP A 256 -30.94 -20.45 -16.55
CA ASP A 256 -31.52 -21.64 -17.19
C ASP A 256 -32.83 -21.24 -17.88
N LEU A 257 -32.79 -21.04 -19.18
CA LEU A 257 -33.94 -20.61 -19.98
C LEU A 257 -34.80 -21.80 -20.45
N GLY A 258 -34.55 -23.01 -19.92
CA GLY A 258 -35.24 -24.25 -20.32
C GLY A 258 -34.93 -24.70 -21.75
N GLY A 259 -33.87 -24.15 -22.36
CA GLY A 259 -33.52 -24.40 -23.76
C GLY A 259 -32.86 -25.75 -24.01
N ASN A 260 -32.91 -26.24 -25.25
CA ASN A 260 -32.29 -27.50 -25.67
C ASN A 260 -30.75 -27.38 -25.86
N ARG A 261 -30.04 -26.94 -24.83
CA ARG A 261 -28.58 -26.73 -24.84
C ARG A 261 -27.78 -27.96 -24.41
N LEU A 262 -26.56 -28.06 -24.92
CA LEU A 262 -25.56 -29.05 -24.52
C LEU A 262 -24.85 -28.63 -23.22
N ASP A 263 -24.16 -29.56 -22.55
CA ASP A 263 -23.40 -29.23 -21.35
C ASP A 263 -22.17 -28.35 -21.64
N ALA A 264 -21.78 -27.54 -20.65
CA ALA A 264 -20.71 -26.57 -20.79
C ALA A 264 -19.33 -27.25 -20.96
N PRO A 265 -18.40 -26.63 -21.71
CA PRO A 265 -17.02 -27.10 -21.79
C PRO A 265 -16.30 -26.93 -20.45
N LEU A 266 -15.24 -27.71 -20.22
CA LEU A 266 -14.37 -27.57 -19.05
C LEU A 266 -13.08 -26.85 -19.43
N VAL A 267 -12.73 -25.77 -18.74
CA VAL A 267 -11.41 -25.14 -18.85
C VAL A 267 -10.44 -25.86 -17.91
N LEU A 268 -9.26 -26.23 -18.39
CA LEU A 268 -8.27 -27.01 -17.64
C LEU A 268 -6.91 -26.32 -17.60
N ILE A 269 -6.29 -26.38 -16.43
CA ILE A 269 -4.85 -26.15 -16.21
C ILE A 269 -4.26 -27.44 -15.68
N ASN A 270 -3.13 -27.91 -16.24
CA ASN A 270 -2.48 -29.16 -15.83
C ASN A 270 -3.45 -30.37 -15.80
N ASN A 271 -4.32 -30.47 -16.82
CA ASN A 271 -5.39 -31.48 -16.93
C ASN A 271 -6.40 -31.52 -15.74
N ARG A 272 -6.53 -30.42 -14.99
CA ARG A 272 -7.52 -30.26 -13.90
C ARG A 272 -8.53 -29.16 -14.25
N PRO A 273 -9.85 -29.42 -14.17
CA PRO A 273 -10.85 -28.38 -14.38
C PRO A 273 -10.70 -27.25 -13.36
N THR A 274 -10.76 -26.00 -13.83
CA THR A 274 -10.65 -24.81 -12.98
C THR A 274 -11.67 -23.74 -13.33
N ASN A 275 -11.98 -22.87 -12.37
CA ASN A 275 -12.75 -21.64 -12.55
C ASN A 275 -11.88 -20.37 -12.44
N SER A 276 -10.57 -20.52 -12.23
CA SER A 276 -9.58 -19.43 -12.17
C SER A 276 -8.28 -19.86 -12.84
N ILE A 277 -7.69 -18.97 -13.63
CA ILE A 277 -6.38 -19.14 -14.27
C ILE A 277 -5.43 -18.15 -13.59
N ASP A 278 -4.39 -18.67 -12.97
CA ASP A 278 -3.28 -17.88 -12.42
C ASP A 278 -2.16 -17.86 -13.48
N LEU A 279 -1.81 -16.67 -13.97
CA LEU A 279 -0.84 -16.48 -15.05
C LEU A 279 0.61 -16.75 -14.63
N ASP A 280 0.93 -16.73 -13.35
CA ASP A 280 2.26 -17.09 -12.85
C ASP A 280 2.39 -18.61 -12.72
N GLN A 281 1.31 -19.29 -12.30
CA GLN A 281 1.23 -20.75 -12.31
C GLN A 281 1.11 -21.35 -13.71
N LEU A 282 0.52 -20.60 -14.66
CA LEU A 282 0.40 -21.01 -16.06
C LEU A 282 1.74 -20.92 -16.81
N GLY A 283 2.60 -19.96 -16.45
CA GLY A 283 3.87 -19.75 -17.16
C GLY A 283 3.66 -19.52 -18.66
N ASP A 284 4.45 -20.20 -19.50
CA ASP A 284 4.35 -20.10 -20.96
C ASP A 284 3.37 -21.12 -21.58
N ASP A 285 2.68 -21.95 -20.77
CA ASP A 285 1.79 -23.01 -21.25
C ASP A 285 0.44 -22.46 -21.75
N ASP A 286 -0.13 -23.09 -22.77
CA ASP A 286 -1.47 -22.76 -23.27
C ASP A 286 -2.59 -23.32 -22.36
N VAL A 287 -3.80 -22.77 -22.47
CA VAL A 287 -4.98 -23.26 -21.72
C VAL A 287 -5.74 -24.31 -22.54
N GLU A 288 -6.00 -25.48 -21.96
CA GLU A 288 -6.83 -26.51 -22.57
C GLU A 288 -8.32 -26.28 -22.25
N VAL A 289 -9.20 -26.53 -23.22
CA VAL A 289 -10.66 -26.54 -23.04
C VAL A 289 -11.25 -27.83 -23.60
N ARG A 290 -11.85 -28.65 -22.74
CA ARG A 290 -12.36 -30.00 -23.05
C ARG A 290 -13.87 -30.00 -23.25
N VAL A 291 -14.32 -30.64 -24.33
CA VAL A 291 -15.73 -30.96 -24.62
C VAL A 291 -15.91 -32.47 -24.58
N TYR A 292 -16.84 -32.97 -23.75
CA TYR A 292 -17.20 -34.39 -23.73
C TYR A 292 -18.30 -34.68 -24.75
N THR A 293 -18.01 -35.55 -25.71
CA THR A 293 -18.99 -35.98 -26.73
C THR A 293 -19.74 -37.21 -26.20
N THR A 294 -20.97 -37.03 -25.71
CA THR A 294 -21.82 -38.12 -25.20
C THR A 294 -22.51 -38.88 -26.34
N THR A 295 -22.83 -40.17 -26.14
CA THR A 295 -23.64 -40.96 -27.09
C THR A 295 -25.10 -40.52 -27.19
N ALA A 296 -25.57 -39.66 -26.28
CA ALA A 296 -26.92 -39.12 -26.31
C ALA A 296 -27.03 -37.89 -27.23
N ASP A 297 -25.98 -37.05 -27.26
CA ASP A 297 -26.03 -35.73 -27.90
C ASP A 297 -25.22 -35.63 -29.20
N PHE A 298 -24.19 -36.48 -29.36
CA PHE A 298 -23.23 -36.43 -30.47
C PHE A 298 -23.22 -37.73 -31.28
N ALA A 299 -22.81 -37.59 -32.54
CA ALA A 299 -22.62 -38.69 -33.49
C ALA A 299 -21.30 -38.52 -34.25
N VAL A 300 -20.78 -39.61 -34.81
CA VAL A 300 -19.57 -39.55 -35.65
C VAL A 300 -19.84 -38.71 -36.89
N GLY A 301 -18.98 -37.73 -37.16
CA GLY A 301 -19.13 -36.73 -38.22
C GLY A 301 -19.79 -35.42 -37.80
N ASP A 302 -20.19 -35.26 -36.53
CA ASP A 302 -20.55 -33.96 -35.99
C ASP A 302 -19.34 -33.02 -35.96
N SER A 303 -19.58 -31.71 -36.06
CA SER A 303 -18.56 -30.68 -35.94
C SER A 303 -18.79 -29.85 -34.68
N VAL A 304 -17.77 -29.68 -33.85
CA VAL A 304 -17.82 -28.89 -32.61
C VAL A 304 -17.05 -27.60 -32.82
N ARG A 305 -17.75 -26.45 -32.73
CA ARG A 305 -17.20 -25.11 -32.90
C ARG A 305 -17.14 -24.38 -31.57
N LEU A 306 -15.96 -24.20 -31.00
CA LEU A 306 -15.72 -23.59 -29.69
C LEU A 306 -15.27 -22.14 -29.81
N THR A 307 -15.90 -21.24 -29.07
CA THR A 307 -15.57 -19.82 -29.01
C THR A 307 -15.23 -19.42 -27.58
N TRP A 308 -14.08 -18.77 -27.43
CA TRP A 308 -13.62 -18.14 -26.19
C TRP A 308 -13.70 -16.62 -26.34
N THR A 309 -14.36 -15.95 -25.38
CA THR A 309 -14.46 -14.49 -25.32
C THR A 309 -13.92 -14.03 -23.98
N GLY A 310 -12.69 -13.51 -24.00
CA GLY A 310 -12.02 -12.89 -22.87
C GLY A 310 -12.34 -11.40 -22.75
N THR A 311 -12.53 -10.90 -21.53
CA THR A 311 -12.75 -9.49 -21.21
C THR A 311 -11.56 -9.00 -20.38
N PRO A 312 -10.73 -8.08 -20.91
CA PRO A 312 -9.54 -7.59 -20.21
C PRO A 312 -9.88 -6.60 -19.08
N ALA A 313 -8.87 -6.29 -18.27
CA ALA A 313 -8.87 -5.17 -17.32
C ALA A 313 -9.29 -3.82 -17.94
N GLN A 314 -8.75 -3.52 -19.12
CA GLN A 314 -9.01 -2.29 -19.90
C GLN A 314 -9.07 -2.66 -21.39
N GLY A 315 -9.95 -2.02 -22.17
CA GLY A 315 -10.11 -2.29 -23.61
C GLY A 315 -11.30 -3.17 -23.96
N SER A 316 -11.38 -3.61 -25.23
CA SER A 316 -12.48 -4.46 -25.72
C SER A 316 -12.15 -5.95 -25.61
N PRO A 317 -13.17 -6.84 -25.69
CA PRO A 317 -12.96 -8.27 -25.55
C PRO A 317 -12.03 -8.89 -26.59
N ILE A 318 -11.20 -9.84 -26.13
CA ILE A 318 -10.34 -10.70 -26.94
C ILE A 318 -11.09 -11.97 -27.29
N ILE A 319 -11.34 -12.21 -28.58
CA ILE A 319 -12.10 -13.36 -29.07
C ILE A 319 -11.17 -14.36 -29.75
N VAL A 320 -11.20 -15.63 -29.31
CA VAL A 320 -10.49 -16.76 -29.90
C VAL A 320 -11.52 -17.76 -30.44
N GLY A 321 -11.44 -18.03 -31.75
CA GLY A 321 -12.31 -18.99 -32.45
C GLY A 321 -13.30 -18.33 -33.42
N PRO A 322 -14.32 -19.10 -33.90
CA PRO A 322 -14.62 -20.47 -33.50
C PRO A 322 -13.52 -21.46 -33.94
N LEU A 323 -12.89 -22.11 -32.96
CA LEU A 323 -12.01 -23.26 -33.17
C LEU A 323 -12.90 -24.47 -33.51
N GLN A 324 -12.51 -25.31 -34.48
CA GLN A 324 -13.39 -26.36 -34.98
C GLN A 324 -12.70 -27.73 -35.00
N GLU A 325 -13.31 -28.70 -34.32
CA GLU A 325 -12.93 -30.11 -34.36
C GLU A 325 -14.06 -30.99 -34.90
N LEU A 326 -13.70 -32.20 -35.35
CA LEU A 326 -14.64 -33.23 -35.81
C LEU A 326 -14.79 -34.34 -34.77
N VAL A 327 -16.00 -34.87 -34.64
CA VAL A 327 -16.30 -35.99 -33.77
C VAL A 327 -16.03 -37.30 -34.52
N ASP A 328 -14.83 -37.87 -34.35
CA ASP A 328 -14.46 -39.15 -34.97
C ASP A 328 -14.96 -40.37 -34.16
N PHE A 329 -15.14 -40.21 -32.85
CA PHE A 329 -15.55 -41.27 -31.92
C PHE A 329 -16.56 -40.75 -30.88
N VAL A 330 -17.46 -41.62 -30.43
CA VAL A 330 -18.44 -41.32 -29.37
C VAL A 330 -18.65 -42.58 -28.50
N PRO A 331 -18.55 -42.49 -27.15
CA PRO A 331 -18.22 -41.29 -26.38
C PRO A 331 -16.72 -40.98 -26.42
N PHE A 332 -16.36 -39.69 -26.45
CA PHE A 332 -14.96 -39.25 -26.49
C PHE A 332 -14.79 -37.87 -25.82
N GLN A 333 -13.57 -37.33 -25.82
CA GLN A 333 -13.25 -35.97 -25.39
C GLN A 333 -12.52 -35.23 -26.50
N LEU A 334 -12.93 -34.00 -26.79
CA LEU A 334 -12.25 -33.09 -27.73
C LEU A 334 -11.59 -31.98 -26.94
N ASP A 335 -10.29 -31.77 -27.15
CA ASP A 335 -9.48 -30.79 -26.45
C ASP A 335 -9.10 -29.65 -27.41
N PHE A 336 -9.42 -28.42 -27.01
CA PHE A 336 -9.16 -27.20 -27.76
C PHE A 336 -8.12 -26.36 -27.03
N THR A 337 -7.11 -25.88 -27.74
CA THR A 337 -6.04 -25.04 -27.16
C THR A 337 -6.39 -23.55 -27.31
N ILE A 338 -6.39 -22.81 -26.19
CA ILE A 338 -6.48 -21.35 -26.16
C ILE A 338 -5.06 -20.79 -25.94
N PRO A 339 -4.50 -20.00 -26.88
CA PRO A 339 -3.12 -19.54 -26.78
C PRO A 339 -2.85 -18.71 -25.52
N ASN A 340 -1.74 -18.99 -24.84
CA ASN A 340 -1.27 -18.30 -23.62
C ASN A 340 -1.32 -16.77 -23.78
N ALA A 341 -0.89 -16.24 -24.94
CA ALA A 341 -0.94 -14.82 -25.25
C ALA A 341 -2.36 -14.21 -25.20
N ALA A 342 -3.39 -14.94 -25.66
CA ALA A 342 -4.78 -14.48 -25.61
C ALA A 342 -5.37 -14.53 -24.20
N VAL A 343 -4.80 -15.38 -23.32
CA VAL A 343 -5.16 -15.47 -21.89
C VAL A 343 -4.43 -14.38 -21.09
N ARG A 344 -3.14 -14.12 -21.39
CA ARG A 344 -2.37 -13.01 -20.80
C ARG A 344 -2.90 -11.63 -21.20
N ALA A 345 -3.44 -11.49 -22.41
CA ALA A 345 -4.08 -10.25 -22.87
C ALA A 345 -5.33 -9.86 -22.05
N ILE A 346 -5.90 -10.79 -21.26
CA ILE A 346 -7.08 -10.55 -20.42
C ILE A 346 -6.81 -10.68 -18.92
N ALA A 347 -5.55 -10.54 -18.51
CA ALA A 347 -5.12 -10.43 -17.12
C ALA A 347 -5.96 -9.40 -16.32
N GLN A 348 -6.20 -9.71 -15.04
CA GLN A 348 -7.09 -8.96 -14.14
C GLN A 348 -8.53 -8.81 -14.68
N GLY A 349 -8.93 -9.79 -15.50
CA GLY A 349 -10.21 -9.89 -16.18
C GLY A 349 -10.82 -11.28 -16.08
N PHE A 350 -11.67 -11.64 -17.05
CA PHE A 350 -12.39 -12.91 -17.05
C PHE A 350 -12.73 -13.36 -18.48
N ALA A 351 -12.95 -14.66 -18.68
CA ALA A 351 -13.38 -15.22 -19.95
C ALA A 351 -14.67 -16.02 -19.83
N THR A 352 -15.41 -16.06 -20.94
CA THR A 352 -16.56 -16.92 -21.17
C THR A 352 -16.28 -17.83 -22.35
N VAL A 353 -16.60 -19.11 -22.23
CA VAL A 353 -16.36 -20.10 -23.28
C VAL A 353 -17.57 -21.01 -23.46
N SER A 354 -17.93 -21.21 -24.72
CA SER A 354 -19.07 -22.04 -25.15
C SER A 354 -18.77 -22.65 -26.51
N TYR A 355 -19.56 -23.64 -26.93
CA TYR A 355 -19.43 -24.25 -28.23
C TYR A 355 -20.78 -24.52 -28.89
N VAL A 356 -20.76 -24.79 -30.19
CA VAL A 356 -21.93 -25.15 -30.99
C VAL A 356 -21.65 -26.49 -31.68
N ARG A 357 -22.58 -27.44 -31.56
CA ARG A 357 -22.58 -28.70 -32.31
C ARG A 357 -23.34 -28.50 -33.62
N VAL A 358 -22.61 -28.56 -34.72
CA VAL A 358 -23.10 -28.45 -36.10
C VAL A 358 -23.22 -29.87 -36.68
N ARG A 359 -24.42 -30.20 -37.19
CA ARG A 359 -24.70 -31.49 -37.85
C ARG A 359 -25.47 -31.24 -39.13
N SER A 360 -25.05 -31.88 -40.23
CA SER A 360 -25.69 -31.71 -41.54
C SER A 360 -27.17 -32.14 -41.48
N GLY A 361 -28.09 -31.20 -41.77
CA GLY A 361 -29.53 -31.44 -41.79
C GLY A 361 -30.26 -31.24 -40.46
N GLU A 362 -29.56 -30.94 -39.37
CA GLU A 362 -30.15 -30.47 -38.12
C GLU A 362 -29.87 -28.96 -37.92
N ALA A 363 -30.63 -28.32 -37.03
CA ALA A 363 -30.29 -26.97 -36.57
C ALA A 363 -29.07 -27.01 -35.62
N ASP A 364 -28.24 -25.97 -35.69
CA ASP A 364 -27.10 -25.78 -34.80
C ASP A 364 -27.53 -25.78 -33.33
N ARG A 365 -26.90 -26.64 -32.52
CA ARG A 365 -27.24 -26.82 -31.09
C ARG A 365 -26.15 -26.23 -30.20
N PRO A 366 -26.38 -25.10 -29.51
CA PRO A 366 -25.39 -24.47 -28.65
C PRO A 366 -25.23 -25.17 -27.31
N SER A 367 -24.08 -24.99 -26.66
CA SER A 367 -23.83 -25.38 -25.29
C SER A 367 -24.36 -24.34 -24.28
N LYS A 368 -24.33 -24.74 -23.01
CA LYS A 368 -24.22 -23.85 -21.85
C LYS A 368 -22.82 -23.20 -21.84
N THR A 369 -22.70 -22.04 -21.20
CA THR A 369 -21.45 -21.28 -21.10
C THR A 369 -20.70 -21.62 -19.80
N ALA A 370 -19.38 -21.78 -19.88
CA ALA A 370 -18.48 -21.79 -18.73
C ALA A 370 -17.77 -20.43 -18.58
N SER A 371 -17.43 -20.05 -17.36
CA SER A 371 -16.78 -18.76 -17.04
C SER A 371 -15.57 -18.98 -16.14
N VAL A 372 -14.46 -18.31 -16.44
CA VAL A 372 -13.21 -18.37 -15.67
C VAL A 372 -12.65 -16.97 -15.42
N ASN A 373 -12.08 -16.75 -14.23
CA ASN A 373 -11.36 -15.52 -13.92
C ASN A 373 -9.88 -15.66 -14.34
N VAL A 374 -9.20 -14.56 -14.65
CA VAL A 374 -7.74 -14.56 -14.96
C VAL A 374 -7.00 -13.63 -14.00
N GLN A 375 -6.10 -14.22 -13.21
CA GLN A 375 -5.31 -13.61 -12.14
C GLN A 375 -3.83 -13.47 -12.56
N GLY A 376 -3.15 -12.44 -12.07
CA GLY A 376 -1.79 -12.06 -12.49
C GLY A 376 -1.76 -10.70 -13.19
N ASP A 377 -0.58 -10.09 -13.32
CA ASP A 377 -0.44 -8.70 -13.79
C ASP A 377 -0.85 -8.48 -15.26
N ILE A 378 -1.36 -7.27 -15.56
CA ILE A 378 -1.67 -6.83 -16.93
C ILE A 378 -0.43 -6.94 -17.81
N SER A 379 -0.50 -7.81 -18.83
CA SER A 379 0.57 -8.02 -19.80
C SER A 379 0.84 -6.76 -20.62
N ARG A 380 1.84 -5.98 -20.22
CA ARG A 380 2.30 -4.79 -20.98
C ARG A 380 2.97 -5.19 -22.29
N LEU A 381 2.88 -4.33 -23.30
CA LEU A 381 3.58 -4.53 -24.57
C LEU A 381 5.10 -4.62 -24.33
N PRO A 382 5.83 -5.56 -24.96
CA PRO A 382 7.24 -5.80 -24.70
C PRO A 382 8.13 -4.59 -25.02
N ALA A 383 9.22 -4.38 -24.27
CA ALA A 383 10.08 -3.22 -24.46
C ALA A 383 10.77 -3.20 -25.85
N PRO A 384 10.95 -2.03 -26.48
CA PRO A 384 11.82 -1.90 -27.63
C PRO A 384 13.28 -2.16 -27.23
N SER A 385 14.14 -2.48 -28.20
CA SER A 385 15.59 -2.64 -28.00
C SER A 385 16.37 -1.70 -28.93
N VAL A 386 17.60 -1.34 -28.57
CA VAL A 386 18.48 -0.49 -29.40
C VAL A 386 19.78 -1.21 -29.70
N ALA A 387 20.07 -1.43 -30.99
CA ALA A 387 21.21 -2.24 -31.43
C ALA A 387 22.58 -1.66 -31.02
N GLN A 388 22.69 -0.34 -30.93
CA GLN A 388 23.89 0.41 -30.55
C GLN A 388 24.01 0.62 -29.03
N ALA A 389 23.05 0.15 -28.23
CA ALA A 389 23.02 0.35 -26.78
C ALA A 389 22.66 -0.93 -25.96
N PRO A 390 23.28 -2.09 -26.24
CA PRO A 390 22.88 -3.37 -25.62
C PRO A 390 23.14 -3.47 -24.12
N GLY A 391 24.09 -2.70 -23.59
CA GLY A 391 24.37 -2.61 -22.15
C GLY A 391 23.57 -1.51 -21.44
N GLY A 392 22.45 -1.04 -22.00
CA GLY A 392 21.68 0.08 -21.43
C GLY A 392 22.38 1.43 -21.58
N THR A 393 23.36 1.56 -22.48
CA THR A 393 24.08 2.83 -22.73
C THR A 393 24.43 3.01 -24.19
N LEU A 394 24.11 4.19 -24.72
CA LEU A 394 24.27 4.60 -26.12
C LEU A 394 25.44 5.59 -26.25
N PRO A 395 26.41 5.36 -27.16
CA PRO A 395 27.49 6.32 -27.40
C PRO A 395 26.94 7.67 -27.93
N PRO A 396 27.39 8.82 -27.40
CA PRO A 396 26.85 10.13 -27.76
C PRO A 396 27.19 10.55 -29.20
N ASP A 397 28.27 10.00 -29.75
CA ASP A 397 28.74 10.19 -31.13
C ASP A 397 28.10 9.23 -32.15
N SER A 398 27.16 8.39 -31.71
CA SER A 398 26.44 7.45 -32.60
C SER A 398 25.77 8.19 -33.76
N PRO A 399 26.08 7.88 -35.03
CA PRO A 399 25.47 8.55 -36.18
C PRO A 399 23.97 8.24 -36.32
N TYR A 400 23.51 7.14 -35.73
CA TYR A 400 22.12 6.76 -35.53
C TYR A 400 22.01 5.66 -34.45
N ALA A 401 20.81 5.47 -33.91
CA ALA A 401 20.43 4.36 -33.04
C ALA A 401 19.23 3.62 -33.62
N THR A 402 19.44 2.35 -33.98
CA THR A 402 18.44 1.46 -34.56
C THR A 402 17.59 0.86 -33.46
N ILE A 403 16.38 1.38 -33.32
CA ILE A 403 15.34 0.92 -32.40
C ILE A 403 14.60 -0.24 -33.07
N SER A 404 14.46 -1.35 -32.37
CA SER A 404 13.75 -2.55 -32.81
C SER A 404 12.52 -2.77 -31.93
N VAL A 405 11.33 -2.62 -32.51
CA VAL A 405 10.04 -2.95 -31.89
C VAL A 405 9.80 -4.45 -32.09
N PRO A 406 9.80 -5.27 -31.02
CA PRO A 406 9.55 -6.70 -31.13
C PRO A 406 8.14 -7.00 -31.67
N TYR A 407 7.94 -8.23 -32.14
CA TYR A 407 6.60 -8.72 -32.46
C TYR A 407 5.78 -8.92 -31.17
N PHE A 408 4.50 -8.57 -31.24
CA PHE A 408 3.50 -8.85 -30.22
C PHE A 408 2.28 -9.49 -30.91
N GLU A 409 1.65 -10.46 -30.24
CA GLU A 409 0.41 -11.07 -30.74
C GLU A 409 -0.70 -10.01 -30.81
N GLY A 410 -1.56 -10.09 -31.83
CA GLY A 410 -2.58 -9.08 -32.12
C GLY A 410 -2.17 -8.00 -33.14
N ARG A 411 -0.87 -7.83 -33.45
CA ARG A 411 -0.39 -6.90 -34.50
C ARG A 411 -0.95 -7.24 -35.89
N LYS A 412 -1.63 -6.29 -36.54
CA LYS A 412 -2.25 -6.39 -37.87
C LYS A 412 -1.54 -5.50 -38.90
N THR A 413 -1.66 -5.81 -40.19
CA THR A 413 -1.31 -4.87 -41.27
C THR A 413 -2.18 -3.63 -41.17
N GLY A 414 -1.57 -2.45 -41.33
CA GLY A 414 -2.24 -1.16 -41.21
C GLY A 414 -2.20 -0.55 -39.81
N ASP A 415 -1.76 -1.30 -38.79
CA ASP A 415 -1.53 -0.74 -37.44
C ASP A 415 -0.50 0.40 -37.50
N LEU A 416 -0.77 1.47 -36.75
CA LEU A 416 0.09 2.63 -36.59
C LEU A 416 0.85 2.55 -35.28
N ILE A 417 2.12 2.14 -35.33
CA ILE A 417 3.01 2.11 -34.16
C ILE A 417 3.75 3.44 -34.09
N THR A 418 3.66 4.15 -32.96
CA THR A 418 4.46 5.36 -32.70
C THR A 418 5.48 5.09 -31.60
N VAL A 419 6.76 5.19 -31.94
CA VAL A 419 7.88 5.06 -31.00
C VAL A 419 8.21 6.44 -30.43
N HIS A 420 8.14 6.58 -29.11
CA HIS A 420 8.39 7.80 -28.36
C HIS A 420 9.83 7.79 -27.82
N CYS A 421 10.69 8.67 -28.34
CA CYS A 421 12.05 8.85 -27.82
C CYS A 421 12.11 10.13 -26.97
N GLN A 422 12.30 10.00 -25.67
CA GLN A 422 12.37 11.09 -24.69
C GLN A 422 13.79 11.20 -24.11
N GLY A 423 14.50 12.26 -24.45
CA GLY A 423 15.86 12.51 -23.98
C GLY A 423 15.91 13.58 -22.88
N ARG A 424 16.81 13.43 -21.91
CA ARG A 424 17.08 14.42 -20.85
C ARG A 424 18.54 14.82 -20.87
N ARG A 425 18.81 16.12 -21.02
CA ARG A 425 20.17 16.66 -21.08
C ARG A 425 20.82 16.76 -19.68
N PRO A 426 22.17 16.71 -19.57
CA PRO A 426 22.85 17.01 -18.31
C PRO A 426 22.57 18.45 -17.87
N GLY A 427 22.24 18.64 -16.60
CA GLY A 427 21.86 19.96 -16.06
C GLY A 427 20.40 20.35 -16.30
N GLY A 428 19.61 19.55 -17.05
CA GLY A 428 18.19 19.78 -17.29
C GLY A 428 17.85 20.21 -18.73
N GLY A 429 16.56 20.13 -19.06
CA GLY A 429 16.04 20.29 -20.43
C GLY A 429 15.75 18.93 -21.07
N GLU A 430 14.54 18.82 -21.63
CA GLU A 430 14.02 17.59 -22.25
C GLU A 430 13.91 17.76 -23.76
N THR A 431 14.23 16.71 -24.50
CA THR A 431 14.07 16.59 -25.96
C THR A 431 13.12 15.45 -26.27
N TYR A 432 12.33 15.57 -27.33
CA TYR A 432 11.37 14.55 -27.72
C TYR A 432 11.37 14.35 -29.24
N TYR A 433 11.40 13.09 -29.66
CA TYR A 433 11.41 12.69 -31.06
C TYR A 433 10.49 11.48 -31.28
N PRO A 434 9.30 11.66 -31.87
CA PRO A 434 8.41 10.56 -32.22
C PRO A 434 8.80 9.96 -33.58
N ILE A 435 8.74 8.63 -33.70
CA ILE A 435 8.94 7.90 -34.95
C ILE A 435 7.68 7.08 -35.24
N THR A 436 6.94 7.44 -36.28
CA THR A 436 5.71 6.74 -36.68
C THR A 436 6.00 5.65 -37.72
N ILE A 437 5.36 4.51 -37.54
CA ILE A 437 5.52 3.27 -38.30
C ILE A 437 4.12 2.80 -38.70
N ILE A 438 3.90 2.50 -39.97
CA ILE A 438 2.72 1.75 -40.42
C ILE A 438 3.17 0.33 -40.67
N VAL A 439 2.49 -0.66 -40.07
CA VAL A 439 2.78 -2.09 -40.26
C VAL A 439 2.36 -2.51 -41.67
N ALA A 440 3.27 -3.10 -42.44
CA ALA A 440 3.01 -3.59 -43.79
C ALA A 440 2.80 -5.13 -43.81
N ASP A 441 2.10 -5.65 -44.82
CA ASP A 441 1.90 -7.10 -45.01
C ASP A 441 3.22 -7.90 -45.07
N SER A 442 4.31 -7.25 -45.48
CA SER A 442 5.66 -7.83 -45.54
C SER A 442 6.31 -8.06 -44.16
N ASP A 443 5.80 -7.44 -43.09
CA ASP A 443 6.48 -7.41 -41.79
C ASP A 443 6.19 -8.67 -40.94
N GLY A 444 5.15 -9.43 -41.28
CA GLY A 444 4.84 -10.75 -40.71
C GLY A 444 4.89 -10.80 -39.17
N LYS A 445 5.59 -11.81 -38.62
CA LYS A 445 5.96 -11.91 -37.19
C LYS A 445 7.38 -11.38 -36.88
N ALA A 446 7.98 -10.58 -37.76
CA ALA A 446 9.32 -10.03 -37.53
C ALA A 446 9.29 -8.76 -36.64
N ALA A 447 10.40 -8.45 -35.97
CA ALA A 447 10.59 -7.18 -35.30
C ALA A 447 10.73 -6.04 -36.33
N ILE A 448 10.14 -4.87 -36.06
CA ILE A 448 10.17 -3.72 -36.98
C ILE A 448 11.21 -2.72 -36.49
N THR A 449 12.16 -2.36 -37.35
CA THR A 449 13.28 -1.46 -37.00
C THR A 449 13.14 -0.05 -37.56
N ARG A 450 13.57 0.96 -36.80
CA ARG A 450 13.69 2.36 -37.24
C ARG A 450 14.88 3.05 -36.58
N ASP A 451 15.48 4.01 -37.27
CA ASP A 451 16.66 4.72 -36.78
C ASP A 451 16.30 6.09 -36.17
N LEU A 452 16.78 6.33 -34.95
CA LEU A 452 16.89 7.66 -34.34
C LEU A 452 18.21 8.30 -34.81
N PRO A 453 18.21 9.44 -35.53
CA PRO A 453 19.44 10.02 -36.08
C PRO A 453 20.36 10.63 -35.01
N GLY A 454 21.67 10.59 -35.24
CA GLY A 454 22.70 11.05 -34.31
C GLY A 454 22.62 12.51 -33.88
N SER A 455 21.98 13.37 -34.69
CA SER A 455 21.66 14.75 -34.33
C SER A 455 20.71 14.88 -33.13
N GLN A 456 19.92 13.83 -32.85
CA GLN A 456 19.06 13.73 -31.66
C GLN A 456 19.76 13.04 -30.47
N ILE A 457 20.86 12.32 -30.71
CA ILE A 457 21.62 11.57 -29.70
C ILE A 457 22.72 12.43 -29.07
N ALA A 458 23.52 13.12 -29.89
CA ALA A 458 24.65 13.93 -29.42
C ALA A 458 24.30 15.00 -28.37
N PRO A 459 23.14 15.70 -28.43
CA PRO A 459 22.76 16.67 -27.39
C PRO A 459 22.48 16.06 -26.01
N LEU A 460 22.41 14.73 -25.90
CA LEU A 460 22.12 13.99 -24.66
C LEU A 460 23.37 13.48 -23.95
N GLN A 461 24.58 13.78 -24.45
CA GLN A 461 25.86 13.35 -23.84
C GLN A 461 25.94 13.69 -22.34
N GLY A 462 25.98 12.66 -21.49
CA GLY A 462 25.98 12.76 -20.02
C GLY A 462 24.59 12.76 -19.39
N GLY A 463 23.55 12.46 -20.17
CA GLY A 463 22.15 12.41 -19.78
C GLY A 463 21.51 11.05 -20.09
N THR A 464 20.18 11.02 -20.22
CA THR A 464 19.41 9.78 -20.43
C THR A 464 18.50 9.85 -21.65
N LEU A 465 18.11 8.69 -22.17
CA LEU A 465 17.18 8.49 -23.27
C LEU A 465 16.21 7.35 -22.92
N LYS A 466 14.93 7.68 -22.78
CA LYS A 466 13.82 6.75 -22.56
C LYS A 466 13.10 6.50 -23.88
N ILE A 467 12.84 5.23 -24.21
CA ILE A 467 12.21 4.80 -25.47
C ILE A 467 11.08 3.83 -25.16
N TYR A 468 9.88 4.12 -25.62
CA TYR A 468 8.72 3.23 -25.56
C TYR A 468 7.89 3.37 -26.83
N TYR A 469 6.90 2.52 -27.06
CA TYR A 469 6.00 2.65 -28.21
C TYR A 469 4.53 2.48 -27.84
N VAL A 470 3.67 3.08 -28.66
CA VAL A 470 2.21 3.01 -28.59
C VAL A 470 1.69 2.43 -29.91
N VAL A 471 0.65 1.61 -29.84
CA VAL A 471 -0.02 1.02 -31.01
C VAL A 471 -1.39 1.67 -31.16
N ALA A 472 -1.73 2.09 -32.37
CA ALA A 472 -3.04 2.65 -32.69
C ALA A 472 -3.58 2.03 -33.99
N ASN A 473 -4.84 1.62 -33.99
CA ASN A 473 -5.54 1.20 -35.20
C ASN A 473 -7.02 1.61 -35.16
N ASP A 474 -7.75 1.30 -36.23
CA ASP A 474 -9.17 1.64 -36.37
C ASP A 474 -10.09 0.70 -35.57
N ASP A 475 -9.53 -0.32 -34.89
CA ASP A 475 -10.24 -1.26 -34.04
C ASP A 475 -10.39 -0.65 -32.64
N LEU A 476 -11.63 -0.38 -32.21
CA LEU A 476 -11.92 0.30 -30.93
C LEU A 476 -11.35 -0.45 -29.71
N ALA A 477 -11.00 -1.73 -29.87
CA ALA A 477 -10.29 -2.56 -28.90
C ALA A 477 -8.92 -2.02 -28.49
N VAL A 478 -8.07 -1.68 -29.47
CA VAL A 478 -6.63 -1.42 -29.25
C VAL A 478 -6.39 0.01 -28.74
N ARG A 479 -7.42 0.89 -28.76
CA ARG A 479 -7.38 2.22 -28.12
C ARG A 479 -7.10 2.19 -26.60
N SER A 480 -7.08 1.02 -25.96
CA SER A 480 -6.75 0.87 -24.54
C SER A 480 -5.46 0.08 -24.24
N GLU A 481 -4.72 -0.38 -25.25
CA GLU A 481 -3.39 -0.97 -25.03
C GLU A 481 -2.34 0.14 -24.87
N ARG A 482 -2.20 0.62 -23.63
CA ARG A 482 -1.29 1.71 -23.27
C ARG A 482 0.15 1.22 -23.11
N ASP A 483 1.05 1.85 -23.84
CA ASP A 483 2.51 1.90 -23.68
C ASP A 483 3.24 0.55 -23.56
N SER A 484 4.26 0.37 -24.40
CA SER A 484 5.28 -0.64 -24.15
C SER A 484 6.00 -0.39 -22.83
N LEU A 485 6.56 -1.45 -22.24
CA LEU A 485 7.63 -1.30 -21.25
C LEU A 485 8.70 -0.34 -21.81
N PRO A 486 9.15 0.65 -21.03
CA PRO A 486 10.15 1.60 -21.50
C PRO A 486 11.56 0.99 -21.43
N LEU A 487 12.32 1.17 -22.49
CA LEU A 487 13.77 1.01 -22.49
C LEU A 487 14.40 2.33 -22.01
N GLU A 488 15.12 2.29 -20.90
CA GLU A 488 15.91 3.43 -20.43
C GLU A 488 17.39 3.21 -20.71
N LEU A 489 18.02 4.21 -21.34
CA LEU A 489 19.42 4.22 -21.74
C LEU A 489 20.14 5.42 -21.14
N ASN A 490 21.37 5.23 -20.69
CA ASN A 490 22.29 6.36 -20.53
C ASN A 490 22.83 6.77 -21.90
N VAL A 491 23.11 8.05 -22.13
CA VAL A 491 23.81 8.51 -23.34
C VAL A 491 25.16 9.06 -22.91
N GLY A 492 26.26 8.33 -23.16
CA GLY A 492 27.57 8.67 -22.60
C GLY A 492 28.23 7.52 -21.85
N VAL A 493 28.67 7.77 -20.61
CA VAL A 493 29.66 6.94 -19.91
C VAL A 493 29.05 5.64 -19.35
N ALA A 494 29.16 4.57 -20.13
CA ALA A 494 29.32 3.21 -19.62
C ALA A 494 30.78 2.77 -19.75
N LEU A 495 31.18 1.81 -18.93
CA LEU A 495 32.50 1.19 -19.04
C LEU A 495 32.53 0.24 -20.25
N PRO A 496 33.56 0.30 -21.11
CA PRO A 496 33.72 -0.60 -22.24
C PRO A 496 34.17 -2.00 -21.83
N ASP A 497 33.72 -3.01 -22.57
CA ASP A 497 33.84 -4.42 -22.23
C ASP A 497 35.26 -5.00 -22.35
N PHE A 498 36.14 -4.39 -23.15
CA PHE A 498 37.48 -4.93 -23.45
C PHE A 498 38.62 -3.91 -23.26
N LYS A 499 39.85 -4.42 -23.00
CA LYS A 499 41.06 -3.61 -22.75
C LYS A 499 41.47 -2.81 -23.99
N GLN A 500 42.20 -1.71 -23.80
CA GLN A 500 42.77 -0.92 -24.90
C GLN A 500 43.67 -1.76 -25.82
N PRO A 501 43.73 -1.45 -27.14
CA PRO A 501 44.69 -2.08 -28.04
C PRO A 501 46.13 -1.63 -27.73
N GLU A 502 47.09 -2.45 -28.17
CA GLU A 502 48.52 -2.22 -27.99
C GLU A 502 49.22 -2.23 -29.34
N ILE A 503 50.18 -1.31 -29.57
CA ILE A 503 51.04 -1.29 -30.75
C ILE A 503 52.42 -1.81 -30.35
N THR A 504 52.91 -2.84 -31.02
CA THR A 504 54.14 -3.56 -30.63
C THR A 504 55.41 -2.71 -30.84
N GLU A 505 55.38 -1.81 -31.82
CA GLU A 505 56.50 -0.97 -32.25
C GLU A 505 56.49 0.45 -31.64
N ALA A 506 55.55 0.73 -30.73
CA ALA A 506 55.48 2.01 -29.99
C ALA A 506 56.32 1.97 -28.70
N ASP A 507 56.92 3.11 -28.34
CA ASP A 507 57.51 3.34 -27.02
C ASP A 507 56.54 4.17 -26.17
N GLY A 508 55.82 3.49 -25.26
CA GLY A 508 54.71 4.08 -24.52
C GLY A 508 53.59 4.58 -25.45
N ASP A 509 53.34 5.89 -25.40
CA ASP A 509 52.37 6.59 -26.26
C ASP A 509 53.07 7.37 -27.41
N VAL A 510 54.34 7.06 -27.72
CA VAL A 510 55.08 7.63 -28.85
C VAL A 510 55.39 6.55 -29.89
N LEU A 511 54.97 6.77 -31.14
CA LEU A 511 55.21 5.88 -32.27
C LEU A 511 56.22 6.52 -33.22
N LEU A 512 57.51 6.22 -33.03
CA LEU A 512 58.58 6.76 -33.86
C LEU A 512 58.56 6.13 -35.27
N PRO A 513 58.63 6.91 -36.38
CA PRO A 513 58.58 6.36 -37.73
C PRO A 513 59.73 5.40 -38.04
N GLU A 514 60.91 5.63 -37.46
CA GLU A 514 62.08 4.77 -37.54
C GLU A 514 61.88 3.36 -36.94
N ASN A 515 60.94 3.20 -36.00
CA ASN A 515 60.59 1.90 -35.42
C ASN A 515 59.56 1.12 -36.26
N THR A 516 58.93 1.77 -37.25
CA THR A 516 57.84 1.19 -38.07
C THR A 516 58.18 1.10 -39.57
N PRO A 517 59.42 0.76 -39.99
CA PRO A 517 59.83 0.85 -41.40
C PRO A 517 59.06 -0.09 -42.33
N ASN A 518 58.50 -1.18 -41.78
CA ASN A 518 57.71 -2.18 -42.52
C ASN A 518 56.22 -2.19 -42.15
N GLY A 519 55.80 -1.45 -41.11
CA GLY A 519 54.43 -1.40 -40.59
C GLY A 519 54.42 -1.44 -39.06
N ALA A 520 53.24 -1.70 -38.49
CA ALA A 520 53.06 -1.94 -37.06
C ALA A 520 52.05 -3.05 -36.78
N ASN A 521 52.25 -3.79 -35.70
CA ASN A 521 51.36 -4.84 -35.23
C ASN A 521 50.50 -4.33 -34.07
N VAL A 522 49.19 -4.25 -34.31
CA VAL A 522 48.19 -3.92 -33.30
C VAL A 522 47.67 -5.22 -32.68
N ILE A 523 47.75 -5.34 -31.36
CA ILE A 523 47.16 -6.45 -30.61
C ILE A 523 45.82 -5.99 -30.03
N ALA A 524 44.79 -6.82 -30.15
CA ALA A 524 43.49 -6.68 -29.50
C ALA A 524 43.38 -7.66 -28.29
N PRO A 525 43.57 -7.20 -27.04
CA PRO A 525 43.66 -8.07 -25.87
C PRO A 525 42.37 -8.11 -25.02
N PHE A 526 41.71 -9.26 -24.99
CA PHE A 526 40.50 -9.46 -24.19
C PHE A 526 40.75 -9.46 -22.67
N ASN A 527 39.68 -9.32 -21.88
CA ASN A 527 39.78 -9.25 -20.42
C ASN A 527 40.11 -10.62 -19.81
N VAL A 528 39.35 -11.64 -20.21
CA VAL A 528 39.53 -13.05 -19.84
C VAL A 528 39.44 -13.96 -21.08
N PRO A 529 39.98 -15.20 -21.04
CA PRO A 529 39.92 -16.11 -22.20
C PRO A 529 38.50 -16.40 -22.68
N ASP A 530 37.52 -16.50 -21.78
CA ASP A 530 36.13 -16.82 -22.12
C ASP A 530 35.36 -15.70 -22.86
N ASP A 531 35.93 -14.49 -22.96
CA ASP A 531 35.35 -13.37 -23.71
C ASP A 531 35.18 -13.69 -25.20
N THR A 532 35.99 -14.62 -25.72
CA THR A 532 36.00 -15.06 -27.12
C THR A 532 35.84 -16.57 -27.25
N ARG A 533 35.06 -17.00 -28.24
CA ARG A 533 34.76 -18.40 -28.56
C ARG A 533 34.96 -18.66 -30.06
N ALA A 534 35.06 -19.94 -30.43
CA ALA A 534 35.07 -20.31 -31.85
C ALA A 534 33.73 -19.94 -32.50
N GLY A 535 33.79 -19.30 -33.67
CA GLY A 535 32.62 -18.72 -34.35
C GLY A 535 32.40 -17.23 -34.07
N ASP A 536 33.14 -16.62 -33.13
CA ASP A 536 33.15 -15.17 -32.95
C ASP A 536 33.93 -14.48 -34.08
N THR A 537 33.60 -13.24 -34.40
CA THR A 537 34.39 -12.39 -35.31
C THR A 537 34.91 -11.17 -34.56
N VAL A 538 36.21 -10.90 -34.64
CA VAL A 538 36.86 -9.73 -34.02
C VAL A 538 37.24 -8.72 -35.08
N GLY A 539 36.90 -7.45 -34.89
CA GLY A 539 37.14 -6.37 -35.86
C GLY A 539 37.94 -5.20 -35.29
N LEU A 540 38.91 -4.67 -36.05
CA LEU A 540 39.75 -3.51 -35.68
C LEU A 540 39.37 -2.23 -36.47
N ARG A 541 39.40 -1.07 -35.79
CA ARG A 541 39.35 0.29 -36.36
C ARG A 541 40.66 1.05 -36.09
N TRP A 542 41.15 1.76 -37.10
CA TRP A 542 42.35 2.62 -37.04
C TRP A 542 42.07 3.96 -37.72
N THR A 543 42.45 5.07 -37.07
CA THR A 543 42.26 6.44 -37.55
C THR A 543 43.51 7.29 -37.34
N GLY A 544 44.15 7.78 -38.40
CA GLY A 544 45.26 8.73 -38.30
C GLY A 544 44.81 10.18 -38.36
N SER A 545 45.48 11.09 -37.64
CA SER A 545 45.17 12.52 -37.64
C SER A 545 45.37 13.20 -39.00
N VAL A 546 46.22 12.60 -39.86
CA VAL A 546 46.47 13.03 -41.24
C VAL A 546 45.85 12.05 -42.24
N THR A 547 45.87 10.74 -41.95
CA THR A 547 45.43 9.70 -42.91
C THR A 547 43.95 9.34 -42.84
N GLY A 548 43.20 9.82 -41.84
CA GLY A 548 41.78 9.51 -41.66
C GLY A 548 41.52 8.07 -41.19
N ALA A 549 40.26 7.63 -41.26
CA ALA A 549 39.81 6.31 -40.84
C ALA A 549 40.03 5.25 -41.94
N HIS A 550 40.55 4.09 -41.56
CA HIS A 550 40.94 2.99 -42.46
C HIS A 550 39.91 1.86 -42.48
N PRO A 551 39.87 1.02 -43.53
CA PRO A 551 38.88 -0.06 -43.65
C PRO A 551 38.96 -1.08 -42.50
N LEU A 552 37.80 -1.59 -42.09
CA LEU A 552 37.66 -2.59 -41.04
C LEU A 552 38.39 -3.88 -41.40
N TYR A 553 39.29 -4.32 -40.53
CA TYR A 553 39.87 -5.65 -40.58
C TYR A 553 39.04 -6.56 -39.68
N GLU A 554 38.41 -7.61 -40.22
CA GLU A 554 37.67 -8.62 -39.43
C GLU A 554 38.37 -9.99 -39.51
N ILE A 555 38.52 -10.66 -38.36
CA ILE A 555 39.12 -11.99 -38.23
C ILE A 555 38.10 -12.92 -37.52
N PRO A 556 37.60 -13.96 -38.20
CA PRO A 556 36.78 -15.00 -37.55
C PRO A 556 37.66 -15.93 -36.70
N LEU A 557 37.18 -16.27 -35.51
CA LEU A 557 37.89 -17.09 -34.53
C LEU A 557 37.53 -18.57 -34.66
N THR A 558 38.55 -19.41 -34.48
CA THR A 558 38.45 -20.86 -34.48
C THR A 558 38.70 -21.40 -33.08
N ASN A 559 38.49 -22.70 -32.85
CA ASN A 559 38.84 -23.36 -31.58
C ASN A 559 40.35 -23.25 -31.21
N GLN A 560 41.22 -22.86 -32.16
CA GLN A 560 42.65 -22.67 -31.92
C GLN A 560 43.03 -21.21 -31.63
N THR A 561 42.17 -20.24 -31.97
CA THR A 561 42.44 -18.80 -31.84
C THR A 561 41.54 -18.09 -30.83
N ALA A 562 40.39 -18.68 -30.46
CA ALA A 562 39.59 -18.25 -29.32
C ALA A 562 40.40 -18.29 -28.00
N GLY A 563 40.11 -17.37 -27.09
CA GLY A 563 40.78 -17.20 -25.80
C GLY A 563 42.17 -16.60 -25.86
N LYS A 564 42.60 -16.05 -27.00
CA LYS A 564 43.92 -15.43 -27.20
C LYS A 564 43.77 -14.00 -27.73
N PRO A 565 44.73 -13.08 -27.47
CA PRO A 565 44.77 -11.79 -28.12
C PRO A 565 44.84 -11.92 -29.65
N VAL A 566 44.13 -11.05 -30.37
CA VAL A 566 44.03 -11.11 -31.84
C VAL A 566 44.95 -10.06 -32.46
N PRO A 567 45.97 -10.44 -33.24
CA PRO A 567 46.86 -9.49 -33.90
C PRO A 567 46.30 -9.01 -35.25
N PHE A 568 46.54 -7.74 -35.54
CA PHE A 568 46.22 -7.05 -36.79
C PHE A 568 47.46 -6.30 -37.27
N PHE A 569 47.65 -6.19 -38.59
CA PHE A 569 48.83 -5.55 -39.17
C PHE A 569 48.48 -4.29 -39.96
N ILE A 570 49.11 -3.17 -39.59
CA ILE A 570 48.91 -1.85 -40.18
C ILE A 570 50.15 -1.48 -41.00
N ARG A 571 49.92 -0.99 -42.23
CA ARG A 571 51.00 -0.68 -43.19
C ARG A 571 51.65 0.69 -42.90
N PRO A 572 52.93 0.90 -43.27
CA PRO A 572 53.64 2.17 -43.10
C PRO A 572 52.88 3.37 -43.67
N GLU A 573 52.21 3.16 -44.81
CA GLU A 573 51.42 4.14 -45.54
C GLU A 573 50.24 4.74 -44.74
N HIS A 574 49.89 4.14 -43.59
CA HIS A 574 48.85 4.63 -42.67
C HIS A 574 49.42 5.23 -41.38
N ILE A 575 50.74 5.15 -41.19
CA ILE A 575 51.48 5.54 -39.97
C ILE A 575 52.35 6.77 -40.23
N HIS A 576 53.35 6.65 -41.12
CA HIS A 576 54.39 7.67 -41.35
C HIS A 576 53.88 9.06 -41.78
N PRO A 577 52.77 9.21 -42.53
CA PRO A 577 52.24 10.54 -42.85
C PRO A 577 51.76 11.35 -41.64
N ASN A 578 51.64 10.75 -40.45
CA ASN A 578 51.23 11.41 -39.22
C ASN A 578 52.43 11.93 -38.37
N LEU A 579 53.60 12.17 -38.98
CA LEU A 579 54.77 12.77 -38.29
C LEU A 579 54.43 14.15 -37.69
N ASN A 580 54.78 14.35 -36.41
CA ASN A 580 54.32 15.46 -35.55
C ASN A 580 52.79 15.53 -35.34
N GLY A 581 52.05 14.46 -35.68
CA GLY A 581 50.60 14.29 -35.47
C GLY A 581 50.30 13.10 -34.56
N THR A 582 49.13 12.47 -34.72
CA THR A 582 48.68 11.34 -33.88
C THR A 582 47.96 10.22 -34.65
N VAL A 583 47.81 9.05 -34.00
CA VAL A 583 46.99 7.91 -34.49
C VAL A 583 46.13 7.34 -33.36
N THR A 584 44.89 6.93 -33.66
CA THR A 584 43.86 6.45 -32.72
C THR A 584 43.29 5.09 -33.13
N VAL A 585 43.11 4.16 -32.19
CA VAL A 585 42.84 2.74 -32.47
C VAL A 585 41.85 2.10 -31.49
N ASP A 586 40.91 1.26 -31.94
CA ASP A 586 39.95 0.47 -31.12
C ASP A 586 39.49 -0.85 -31.80
N TYR A 587 38.84 -1.78 -31.09
CA TYR A 587 38.32 -3.03 -31.65
C TYR A 587 37.01 -3.54 -31.00
N TYR A 588 36.39 -4.57 -31.61
CA TYR A 588 35.12 -5.18 -31.15
C TYR A 588 35.04 -6.71 -31.37
N ARG A 589 34.07 -7.36 -30.71
CA ARG A 589 33.71 -8.79 -30.90
C ARG A 589 32.23 -8.96 -31.24
N LYS A 590 31.93 -9.63 -32.36
CA LYS A 590 30.62 -10.09 -32.79
C LYS A 590 30.44 -11.59 -32.48
N ARG A 591 29.24 -12.00 -32.07
CA ARG A 591 28.83 -13.41 -31.93
C ARG A 591 27.34 -13.53 -32.29
N THR A 592 26.96 -14.52 -33.09
CA THR A 592 25.57 -14.71 -33.52
C THR A 592 24.64 -14.91 -32.31
N GLY A 593 23.59 -14.09 -32.20
CA GLY A 593 22.61 -14.15 -31.10
C GLY A 593 23.01 -13.41 -29.82
N GLU A 594 24.25 -12.90 -29.72
CA GLU A 594 24.67 -11.95 -28.68
C GLU A 594 24.90 -10.57 -29.33
N VAL A 595 24.83 -9.49 -28.54
CA VAL A 595 25.14 -8.16 -29.06
C VAL A 595 26.64 -7.89 -29.03
N THR A 596 27.11 -7.12 -30.02
CA THR A 596 28.51 -6.77 -30.24
C THR A 596 29.08 -5.99 -29.05
N ARG A 597 30.28 -6.37 -28.60
CA ARG A 597 31.01 -5.74 -27.47
C ARG A 597 32.28 -5.03 -27.97
N PHE A 598 32.74 -3.99 -27.26
CA PHE A 598 33.76 -3.04 -27.74
C PHE A 598 34.89 -2.77 -26.73
N SER A 599 36.06 -2.34 -27.23
CA SER A 599 37.19 -1.87 -26.43
C SER A 599 37.17 -0.36 -26.18
N MET A 600 38.00 0.11 -25.24
CA MET A 600 38.46 1.51 -25.28
C MET A 600 39.30 1.79 -26.52
N ALA A 601 39.28 3.04 -26.98
CA ALA A 601 40.25 3.57 -27.94
C ALA A 601 41.54 4.05 -27.24
N ARG A 602 42.68 4.03 -27.94
CA ARG A 602 43.99 4.57 -27.47
C ARG A 602 44.67 5.41 -28.56
N VAL A 603 45.54 6.36 -28.17
CA VAL A 603 46.15 7.38 -29.04
C VAL A 603 47.68 7.44 -28.87
N TRP A 604 48.44 7.66 -29.97
CA TRP A 604 49.92 7.81 -29.99
C TRP A 604 50.40 9.08 -30.70
N SER A 605 51.59 9.60 -30.36
CA SER A 605 52.26 10.84 -30.88
C SER A 605 53.64 10.59 -31.54
N VAL A 606 54.26 11.60 -32.19
CA VAL A 606 55.41 11.39 -33.12
C VAL A 606 56.53 12.50 -33.09
N GLY A 607 57.41 12.58 -32.06
CA GLY A 607 58.77 13.29 -32.01
C GLY A 607 59.08 14.42 -30.95
N GLY A 608 60.27 14.51 -30.28
CA GLY A 608 60.71 15.66 -29.40
C GLY A 608 61.98 15.52 -28.45
N VAL A 609 62.65 16.63 -27.98
CA VAL A 609 63.88 16.70 -27.08
C VAL A 609 64.02 18.06 -26.27
N GLN A 610 64.81 18.19 -25.14
CA GLN A 610 64.70 19.28 -24.10
C GLN A 610 65.89 19.47 -23.07
N LEU A 611 65.95 20.56 -22.24
CA LEU A 611 66.81 20.70 -21.02
C LEU A 611 66.37 19.74 -19.90
N GLU A 612 67.30 19.08 -19.21
CA GLU A 612 66.98 18.12 -18.13
C GLU A 612 66.81 18.76 -16.73
N LEU A 613 65.78 19.61 -16.60
CA LEU A 613 65.37 20.15 -15.30
C LEU A 613 64.49 19.13 -14.54
N LYS A 614 65.03 18.52 -13.48
CA LYS A 614 64.34 17.53 -12.64
C LYS A 614 63.10 18.11 -11.95
N ALA A 615 62.14 17.26 -11.58
CA ALA A 615 60.96 17.69 -10.83
C ALA A 615 61.33 18.20 -9.42
N PRO A 616 60.64 19.24 -8.89
CA PRO A 616 60.84 19.68 -7.51
C PRO A 616 60.39 18.62 -6.51
N GLY A 617 60.88 18.71 -5.27
CA GLY A 617 60.38 17.95 -4.12
C GLY A 617 59.41 18.77 -3.26
N ILE A 618 58.66 18.08 -2.38
CA ILE A 618 57.90 18.71 -1.28
C ILE A 618 58.37 18.08 0.03
N LYS A 619 58.73 18.89 1.02
CA LYS A 619 59.38 18.41 2.25
C LYS A 619 58.44 17.60 3.14
N GLU A 620 57.16 17.95 3.14
CA GLU A 620 56.09 17.28 3.88
C GLU A 620 55.50 16.06 3.11
N ALA A 621 56.03 15.77 1.91
CA ALA A 621 55.63 14.64 1.07
C ALA A 621 56.86 13.94 0.46
N PRO A 622 57.45 12.95 1.14
CA PRO A 622 58.58 12.18 0.61
C PRO A 622 58.13 11.25 -0.53
N GLY A 623 57.94 11.83 -1.73
CA GLY A 623 57.43 11.17 -2.93
C GLY A 623 56.44 12.06 -3.70
N THR A 624 55.56 11.44 -4.47
CA THR A 624 54.53 12.12 -5.29
C THR A 624 53.17 12.24 -4.60
N THR A 625 53.08 11.98 -3.29
CA THR A 625 51.82 11.95 -2.54
C THR A 625 51.92 12.75 -1.25
N LEU A 626 51.09 13.78 -1.11
CA LEU A 626 51.00 14.61 0.11
C LEU A 626 49.80 14.19 0.96
N ASN A 627 50.06 13.81 2.20
CA ASN A 627 49.01 13.69 3.23
C ASN A 627 48.76 15.08 3.84
N PRO A 628 47.53 15.65 3.78
CA PRO A 628 47.21 16.95 4.35
C PRO A 628 47.55 17.12 5.85
N VAL A 629 47.57 16.02 6.61
CA VAL A 629 47.93 16.04 8.05
C VAL A 629 49.41 16.43 8.24
N ALA A 630 50.29 16.08 7.30
CA ALA A 630 51.71 16.44 7.35
C ALA A 630 51.95 17.93 7.06
N ALA A 631 51.14 18.52 6.17
CA ALA A 631 51.23 19.94 5.81
C ALA A 631 50.21 20.83 6.55
N LYS A 632 49.70 20.40 7.70
CA LYS A 632 48.70 21.15 8.47
C LYS A 632 49.22 22.48 9.02
N ASP A 633 50.51 22.55 9.34
CA ASP A 633 51.16 23.71 9.98
C ASP A 633 52.09 24.47 9.01
N VAL A 634 52.74 23.77 8.06
CA VAL A 634 53.71 24.32 7.09
C VAL A 634 53.63 23.57 5.74
N LEU A 635 54.12 24.18 4.66
CA LEU A 635 54.29 23.56 3.35
C LEU A 635 55.56 24.11 2.68
N THR A 636 56.43 23.24 2.20
CA THR A 636 57.79 23.61 1.73
C THR A 636 58.15 22.89 0.44
N ALA A 637 58.42 23.63 -0.64
CA ALA A 637 58.98 23.07 -1.87
C ALA A 637 60.52 23.02 -1.81
N VAL A 638 61.12 22.02 -2.45
CA VAL A 638 62.56 21.82 -2.52
C VAL A 638 63.00 21.84 -3.98
N VAL A 639 63.85 22.80 -4.35
CA VAL A 639 64.38 22.96 -5.72
C VAL A 639 65.85 22.57 -5.75
N ASP A 640 66.19 21.62 -6.62
CA ASP A 640 67.56 21.11 -6.84
C ASP A 640 67.73 20.67 -8.30
N TYR A 641 68.84 21.04 -8.94
CA TYR A 641 69.15 20.68 -10.33
C TYR A 641 70.65 20.75 -10.62
N ASP A 642 71.13 19.83 -11.47
CA ASP A 642 72.55 19.48 -11.57
C ASP A 642 73.45 20.61 -12.08
N ASP A 643 72.92 21.48 -12.95
CA ASP A 643 73.62 22.63 -13.54
C ASP A 643 73.31 23.96 -12.84
N MET A 644 72.94 23.98 -11.55
CA MET A 644 72.58 25.21 -10.83
C MET A 644 73.75 26.21 -10.72
N GLN A 645 73.52 27.47 -11.11
CA GLN A 645 74.54 28.54 -11.14
C GLN A 645 74.17 29.75 -10.28
N VAL A 646 75.19 30.43 -9.75
CA VAL A 646 74.99 31.71 -9.04
C VAL A 646 74.52 32.76 -10.04
N GLY A 647 73.38 33.40 -9.75
CA GLY A 647 72.72 34.35 -10.64
C GLY A 647 71.57 33.77 -11.48
N ASP A 648 71.35 32.46 -11.46
CA ASP A 648 70.06 31.89 -11.91
C ASP A 648 68.93 32.44 -11.03
N LYS A 649 67.75 32.63 -11.62
CA LYS A 649 66.53 33.01 -10.90
C LYS A 649 65.53 31.87 -10.94
N ILE A 650 65.00 31.50 -9.78
CA ILE A 650 63.93 30.49 -9.68
C ILE A 650 62.60 31.11 -9.26
N THR A 651 61.50 30.55 -9.77
CA THR A 651 60.13 30.78 -9.29
C THR A 651 59.43 29.44 -9.17
N VAL A 652 58.86 29.14 -8.00
CA VAL A 652 58.08 27.91 -7.79
C VAL A 652 56.62 28.22 -8.05
N THR A 653 55.96 27.41 -8.88
CA THR A 653 54.53 27.46 -9.14
C THR A 653 53.86 26.20 -8.62
N TRP A 654 52.97 26.37 -7.66
CA TRP A 654 51.97 25.40 -7.27
C TRP A 654 50.70 25.70 -8.08
N ALA A 655 50.41 24.87 -9.10
CA ALA A 655 49.20 24.99 -9.90
C ALA A 655 48.16 23.96 -9.46
N ALA A 656 47.01 24.43 -8.98
CA ALA A 656 45.84 23.59 -8.75
C ALA A 656 45.28 23.05 -10.08
N ALA A 657 44.55 21.93 -10.00
CA ALA A 657 43.87 21.35 -11.16
C ALA A 657 42.87 22.32 -11.80
N ALA A 658 42.66 22.18 -13.12
CA ALA A 658 41.74 23.01 -13.87
C ALA A 658 40.32 23.00 -13.27
N GLY A 659 39.69 24.18 -13.17
CA GLY A 659 38.38 24.37 -12.53
C GLY A 659 38.42 24.63 -11.02
N ARG A 660 39.59 24.58 -10.36
CA ARG A 660 39.74 25.00 -8.96
C ARG A 660 39.85 26.54 -8.81
N PRO A 661 39.51 27.09 -7.63
CA PRO A 661 39.63 28.53 -7.36
C PRO A 661 41.07 29.04 -7.46
N ALA A 662 41.23 30.31 -7.84
CA ALA A 662 42.55 30.95 -7.94
C ALA A 662 43.34 30.93 -6.61
N GLU A 663 42.64 30.93 -5.46
CA GLU A 663 43.25 30.82 -4.12
C GLU A 663 43.97 29.47 -3.87
N GLY A 664 43.72 28.44 -4.70
CA GLY A 664 44.42 27.16 -4.65
C GLY A 664 45.73 27.11 -5.44
N SER A 665 46.03 28.14 -6.23
CA SER A 665 47.27 28.25 -7.01
C SER A 665 48.16 29.37 -6.45
N HIS A 666 49.47 29.16 -6.47
CA HIS A 666 50.43 30.16 -6.01
C HIS A 666 51.75 30.08 -6.79
N THR A 667 52.20 31.21 -7.31
CA THR A 667 53.58 31.38 -7.79
C THR A 667 54.33 32.27 -6.81
N THR A 668 55.48 31.79 -6.33
CA THR A 668 56.32 32.56 -5.42
C THR A 668 56.91 33.77 -6.13
N THR A 669 57.30 34.80 -5.36
CA THR A 669 58.21 35.82 -5.89
C THR A 669 59.53 35.16 -6.34
N SER A 670 60.23 35.80 -7.28
CA SER A 670 61.51 35.30 -7.78
C SER A 670 62.58 35.26 -6.68
N ILE A 671 63.33 34.16 -6.63
CA ILE A 671 64.39 33.90 -5.66
C ILE A 671 65.72 33.83 -6.43
N ASP A 672 66.67 34.70 -6.08
CA ASP A 672 68.01 34.72 -6.66
C ASP A 672 68.89 33.62 -6.07
N ILE A 673 69.51 32.80 -6.91
CA ILE A 673 70.49 31.79 -6.46
C ILE A 673 71.81 32.49 -6.11
N VAL A 674 72.01 32.75 -4.81
CA VAL A 674 73.26 33.34 -4.26
C VAL A 674 74.31 32.30 -3.84
N THR A 675 73.91 31.03 -3.75
CA THR A 675 74.78 29.89 -3.37
C THR A 675 74.26 28.65 -4.07
N VAL A 676 75.13 27.86 -4.71
CA VAL A 676 74.73 26.60 -5.37
C VAL A 676 74.48 25.51 -4.31
N SER A 677 73.20 25.26 -4.03
CA SER A 677 72.71 24.21 -3.12
C SER A 677 71.20 24.03 -3.32
N PRO A 678 70.61 22.90 -2.91
CA PRO A 678 69.16 22.75 -2.80
C PRO A 678 68.53 23.92 -2.03
N LYS A 679 67.33 24.36 -2.44
CA LYS A 679 66.59 25.49 -1.85
C LYS A 679 65.24 25.05 -1.31
N ASP A 680 65.05 25.24 0.00
CA ASP A 680 63.75 25.21 0.65
C ASP A 680 63.00 26.52 0.35
N VAL A 681 61.82 26.40 -0.25
CA VAL A 681 60.95 27.51 -0.66
C VAL A 681 59.61 27.37 0.09
N PRO A 682 59.27 28.30 1.01
CA PRO A 682 58.03 28.22 1.77
C PRO A 682 56.82 28.52 0.88
N LEU A 683 55.76 27.73 1.03
CA LEU A 683 54.47 27.91 0.37
C LEU A 683 53.36 28.09 1.42
N PRO A 684 52.27 28.83 1.13
CA PRO A 684 51.11 28.89 2.02
C PRO A 684 50.48 27.50 2.20
N ASN A 685 50.45 26.99 3.44
CA ASN A 685 49.79 25.71 3.77
C ASN A 685 48.27 25.71 3.47
N SER A 686 47.65 26.89 3.40
CA SER A 686 46.26 27.06 2.97
C SER A 686 45.98 26.50 1.58
N LEU A 687 46.97 26.41 0.68
CA LEU A 687 46.82 25.84 -0.67
C LEU A 687 46.34 24.39 -0.64
N VAL A 688 46.75 23.63 0.38
CA VAL A 688 46.38 22.22 0.56
C VAL A 688 44.85 22.07 0.68
N ALA A 689 44.17 23.02 1.32
CA ALA A 689 42.72 23.01 1.50
C ALA A 689 41.96 23.09 0.16
N PHE A 690 42.43 23.90 -0.78
CA PHE A 690 41.81 24.06 -2.11
C PHE A 690 42.10 22.90 -3.06
N CYS A 691 43.09 22.05 -2.74
CA CYS A 691 43.64 21.03 -3.62
C CYS A 691 43.34 19.58 -3.17
N LEU A 692 42.57 19.39 -2.08
CA LEU A 692 42.24 18.07 -1.53
C LEU A 692 41.65 17.13 -2.60
N GLY A 693 42.19 15.91 -2.66
CA GLY A 693 41.74 14.87 -3.59
C GLY A 693 42.10 15.13 -5.06
N THR A 694 43.02 16.06 -5.35
CA THR A 694 43.47 16.37 -6.71
C THR A 694 44.97 16.28 -6.84
N THR A 695 45.42 15.92 -8.04
CA THR A 695 46.81 16.11 -8.45
C THR A 695 47.05 17.59 -8.72
N VAL A 696 47.99 18.19 -7.99
CA VAL A 696 48.52 19.52 -8.29
C VAL A 696 49.79 19.37 -9.11
N THR A 697 50.05 20.35 -9.97
CA THR A 697 51.30 20.43 -10.71
C THR A 697 52.22 21.40 -9.98
N VAL A 698 53.28 20.87 -9.34
CA VAL A 698 54.35 21.70 -8.79
C VAL A 698 55.49 21.74 -9.81
N THR A 699 55.79 22.94 -10.30
CA THR A 699 56.93 23.20 -11.18
C THR A 699 57.79 24.29 -10.58
N TYR A 700 59.06 24.32 -10.98
CA TYR A 700 59.84 25.56 -10.94
C TYR A 700 60.25 25.92 -12.35
N SER A 701 60.49 27.20 -12.59
CA SER A 701 61.16 27.68 -13.79
C SER A 701 62.51 28.25 -13.43
N VAL A 702 63.50 28.00 -14.30
CA VAL A 702 64.83 28.60 -14.21
C VAL A 702 64.98 29.62 -15.33
N THR A 703 65.23 30.88 -14.95
CA THR A 703 65.64 31.92 -15.90
C THR A 703 67.13 32.12 -15.80
N ARG A 704 67.85 31.78 -16.87
CA ARG A 704 69.31 31.94 -17.00
C ARG A 704 69.61 33.13 -17.91
N GLY A 705 70.21 34.17 -17.35
CA GLY A 705 70.55 35.38 -18.09
C GLY A 705 69.32 36.03 -18.75
N SER A 706 69.27 36.02 -20.08
CA SER A 706 68.18 36.55 -20.91
C SER A 706 67.38 35.48 -21.65
N ASP A 707 67.65 34.19 -21.41
CA ASP A 707 66.95 33.10 -22.08
C ASP A 707 65.50 32.99 -21.58
N PRO A 708 64.56 32.47 -22.39
CA PRO A 708 63.20 32.18 -21.94
C PRO A 708 63.22 31.27 -20.72
N ALA A 709 62.39 31.57 -19.72
CA ALA A 709 62.28 30.79 -18.49
C ALA A 709 61.96 29.32 -18.80
N GLN A 710 62.89 28.41 -18.50
CA GLN A 710 62.73 27.00 -18.84
C GLN A 710 62.02 26.27 -17.68
N PRO A 711 60.92 25.56 -17.95
CA PRO A 711 60.17 24.85 -16.91
C PRO A 711 60.85 23.53 -16.53
N SER A 712 60.77 23.18 -15.26
CA SER A 712 61.10 21.84 -14.77
C SER A 712 60.16 20.79 -15.35
N LEU A 713 60.59 19.52 -15.28
CA LEU A 713 59.65 18.41 -15.26
C LEU A 713 58.61 18.68 -14.15
N PRO A 714 57.32 18.42 -14.39
CA PRO A 714 56.29 18.64 -13.39
C PRO A 714 56.37 17.57 -12.29
N LEU A 715 56.40 17.99 -11.02
CA LEU A 715 55.97 17.12 -9.95
C LEU A 715 54.44 17.07 -9.99
N LEU A 716 53.90 15.96 -10.48
CA LEU A 716 52.50 15.61 -10.30
C LEU A 716 52.32 15.12 -8.86
N LEU A 717 51.96 16.03 -7.96
CA LEU A 717 51.77 15.76 -6.55
C LEU A 717 50.29 15.44 -6.28
N ASN A 718 49.99 14.19 -5.96
CA ASN A 718 48.67 13.77 -5.52
C ASN A 718 48.42 14.26 -4.08
N VAL A 719 47.58 15.28 -3.92
CA VAL A 719 47.16 15.76 -2.60
C VAL A 719 45.99 14.89 -2.15
N LEU A 720 46.22 14.06 -1.13
CA LEU A 720 45.18 13.16 -0.63
C LEU A 720 44.00 13.93 -0.03
N ASN A 721 42.84 13.28 0.03
CA ASN A 721 41.76 13.75 0.90
C ASN A 721 42.18 13.63 2.37
N ILE A 722 41.63 14.48 3.23
CA ILE A 722 41.79 14.34 4.69
C ILE A 722 41.14 13.00 5.10
N PRO A 723 41.86 12.08 5.78
CA PRO A 723 41.27 10.84 6.26
C PRO A 723 40.11 11.12 7.22
N SER A 724 39.03 10.33 7.14
CA SER A 724 37.84 10.55 7.97
C SER A 724 38.15 10.47 9.48
N GLY A 725 39.12 9.65 9.89
CA GLY A 725 39.57 9.57 11.29
C GLY A 725 40.24 10.83 11.84
N ASP A 726 40.72 11.73 10.97
CA ASP A 726 41.31 13.02 11.33
C ASP A 726 40.27 14.17 11.33
N LEU A 727 39.01 13.87 11.03
CA LEU A 727 37.88 14.81 11.03
C LEU A 727 36.95 14.56 12.22
N PRO A 728 36.40 15.63 12.85
CA PRO A 728 35.52 15.49 14.01
C PRO A 728 34.13 14.96 13.62
N THR A 729 33.57 14.07 14.45
CA THR A 729 32.19 13.58 14.31
C THR A 729 31.17 14.60 14.87
N PRO A 730 30.05 14.90 14.19
CA PRO A 730 28.97 15.72 14.75
C PRO A 730 28.35 15.07 16.00
N THR A 731 27.96 15.89 16.98
CA THR A 731 27.41 15.42 18.27
C THR A 731 26.26 16.28 18.74
N ILE A 732 25.16 15.67 19.19
CA ILE A 732 24.12 16.38 19.95
C ILE A 732 24.61 16.53 21.39
N ALA A 733 24.51 17.74 21.96
CA ALA A 733 24.94 18.06 23.32
C ALA A 733 24.26 17.14 24.35
N GLY A 734 25.02 16.69 25.35
CA GLY A 734 24.53 15.75 26.38
C GLY A 734 24.37 14.29 25.94
N VAL A 735 24.38 13.98 24.63
CA VAL A 735 24.16 12.61 24.12
C VAL A 735 25.49 11.90 23.82
N THR A 736 25.97 11.11 24.77
CA THR A 736 27.22 10.34 24.66
C THR A 736 27.04 8.89 24.18
N ALA A 737 25.85 8.31 24.35
CA ALA A 737 25.50 6.97 23.88
C ALA A 737 25.13 6.96 22.38
N ARG A 738 24.99 5.76 21.79
CA ARG A 738 24.40 5.61 20.43
C ARG A 738 22.87 5.58 20.45
N ASP A 739 22.24 5.27 21.57
CA ASP A 739 20.80 5.44 21.73
C ASP A 739 20.47 6.93 21.94
N LEU A 740 19.60 7.48 21.08
CA LEU A 740 19.08 8.83 21.19
C LEU A 740 17.63 8.80 21.68
N ASN A 741 17.41 9.03 22.97
CA ASN A 741 16.08 9.23 23.53
C ASN A 741 15.53 10.60 23.10
N VAL A 742 14.72 10.63 22.04
CA VAL A 742 14.19 11.88 21.47
C VAL A 742 13.13 12.54 22.36
N ALA A 743 12.48 11.77 23.24
CA ALA A 743 11.56 12.29 24.26
C ALA A 743 12.29 12.96 25.44
N GLY A 744 13.58 12.70 25.63
CA GLY A 744 14.41 13.30 26.68
C GLY A 744 15.13 14.60 26.28
N LEU A 745 15.07 14.99 25.01
CA LEU A 745 15.73 16.20 24.50
C LEU A 745 14.96 17.47 24.86
N LYS A 746 15.69 18.54 25.18
CA LYS A 746 15.15 19.88 25.41
C LYS A 746 15.19 20.70 24.13
N ASP A 747 14.26 21.65 24.01
CA ASP A 747 14.10 22.48 22.82
C ASP A 747 15.31 23.42 22.57
N ASP A 748 16.18 23.62 23.57
CA ASP A 748 17.43 24.40 23.49
C ASP A 748 18.71 23.56 23.31
N ASP A 749 18.61 22.24 23.19
CA ASP A 749 19.75 21.36 22.94
C ASP A 749 20.39 21.63 21.55
N LYS A 750 21.72 21.52 21.48
CA LYS A 750 22.53 21.93 20.32
C LYS A 750 23.22 20.76 19.62
N LEU A 751 23.46 20.91 18.32
CA LEU A 751 24.47 20.16 17.59
C LEU A 751 25.82 20.90 17.62
N ALA A 752 26.90 20.18 17.90
CA ALA A 752 28.27 20.67 17.84
C ALA A 752 29.13 19.84 16.87
N VAL A 753 30.08 20.50 16.21
CA VAL A 753 31.21 19.90 15.50
C VAL A 753 32.48 20.61 15.96
N ASN A 754 33.44 19.87 16.50
CA ASN A 754 34.71 20.45 16.95
C ASN A 754 35.48 21.12 15.79
N LYS A 755 36.45 21.98 16.13
CA LYS A 755 37.35 22.59 15.13
C LYS A 755 38.03 21.51 14.26
N TRP A 756 37.98 21.67 12.94
CA TRP A 756 38.53 20.70 11.99
C TRP A 756 39.89 21.11 11.39
N LEU A 757 40.60 20.12 10.84
CA LEU A 757 41.87 20.28 10.14
C LEU A 757 41.69 21.21 8.93
N LEU A 758 42.60 22.15 8.70
CA LEU A 758 42.52 23.16 7.63
C LEU A 758 41.21 23.98 7.61
N GLN A 759 40.56 24.20 8.77
CA GLN A 759 39.40 25.10 8.88
C GLN A 759 39.76 26.55 8.53
N LEU A 760 39.07 27.11 7.53
CA LEU A 760 39.24 28.49 7.06
C LEU A 760 37.90 29.22 6.97
N SER A 761 37.92 30.53 7.20
CA SER A 761 36.73 31.38 7.04
C SER A 761 36.28 31.41 5.57
N GLY A 762 34.96 31.34 5.36
CA GLY A 762 34.33 31.27 4.04
C GLY A 762 34.23 29.86 3.45
N GLN A 763 34.68 28.80 4.14
CA GLN A 763 34.42 27.41 3.70
C GLN A 763 32.91 27.14 3.63
N ARG A 764 32.48 26.27 2.71
CA ARG A 764 31.05 26.02 2.48
C ARG A 764 30.64 24.75 3.21
N VAL A 765 29.54 24.78 3.96
CA VAL A 765 29.14 23.67 4.84
C VAL A 765 27.78 23.10 4.46
N TRP A 766 27.63 21.78 4.60
CA TRP A 766 26.35 21.09 4.47
C TRP A 766 26.07 20.33 5.76
N LEU A 767 24.82 20.40 6.20
CA LEU A 767 24.32 19.68 7.36
C LEU A 767 22.94 19.14 7.04
N SER A 768 22.80 17.82 7.08
CA SER A 768 21.50 17.16 7.01
C SER A 768 21.37 16.04 8.03
N PHE A 769 20.13 15.81 8.44
CA PHE A 769 19.70 14.73 9.29
C PHE A 769 18.81 13.82 8.45
N LYS A 770 19.15 12.54 8.33
CA LYS A 770 18.31 11.53 7.66
C LYS A 770 17.81 10.54 8.71
N GLY A 771 16.50 10.35 8.79
CA GLY A 771 15.86 9.40 9.68
C GLY A 771 14.67 8.72 9.02
N ILE A 772 14.02 7.80 9.72
CA ILE A 772 12.80 7.14 9.26
C ILE A 772 11.65 7.67 10.12
N LYS A 773 10.58 8.19 9.51
CA LYS A 773 9.35 8.61 10.21
C LYS A 773 8.52 7.40 10.65
N GLU A 774 7.59 7.58 11.59
CA GLU A 774 6.73 6.50 12.12
C GLU A 774 6.05 5.67 11.01
N ASN A 775 5.59 6.34 9.94
CA ASN A 775 4.99 5.72 8.76
C ASN A 775 5.95 4.89 7.87
N GLY A 776 7.21 4.72 8.29
CA GLY A 776 8.23 3.95 7.55
C GLY A 776 8.88 4.72 6.39
N ALA A 777 8.44 5.93 6.08
CA ALA A 777 9.09 6.75 5.05
C ALA A 777 10.45 7.28 5.55
N GLU A 778 11.47 7.20 4.70
CA GLU A 778 12.71 7.96 4.93
C GLU A 778 12.45 9.46 4.76
N ASP A 779 13.04 10.27 5.64
CA ASP A 779 12.96 11.72 5.60
C ASP A 779 14.36 12.32 5.79
N GLU A 780 14.76 13.26 4.94
CA GLU A 780 16.01 14.03 5.09
C GLU A 780 15.68 15.49 5.40
N LEU A 781 15.91 15.92 6.64
CA LEU A 781 15.90 17.32 7.00
C LEU A 781 17.24 17.96 6.68
N ILE A 782 17.23 18.83 5.67
CA ILE A 782 18.39 19.61 5.27
C ILE A 782 18.40 20.92 6.07
N ILE A 783 19.42 21.10 6.92
CA ILE A 783 19.61 22.32 7.71
C ILE A 783 20.34 23.37 6.89
N TRP A 784 21.40 22.98 6.17
CA TRP A 784 22.26 23.88 5.41
C TRP A 784 22.71 23.28 4.08
N GLU A 785 22.66 24.11 3.03
CA GLU A 785 23.15 23.78 1.68
C GLU A 785 24.21 24.78 1.20
N GLY A 786 25.41 24.68 1.77
CA GLY A 786 26.52 25.55 1.40
C GLY A 786 26.42 27.02 1.82
N PRO A 787 25.89 27.42 3.00
CA PRO A 787 26.23 28.73 3.56
C PRO A 787 27.74 28.82 3.88
N PRO A 788 28.31 30.04 3.92
CA PRO A 788 29.69 30.27 4.34
C PRO A 788 29.85 30.11 5.86
N HIS A 789 30.77 29.24 6.26
CA HIS A 789 31.22 29.10 7.64
C HIS A 789 32.35 30.08 7.94
N ASN A 790 32.12 30.95 8.93
CA ASN A 790 33.04 32.02 9.34
C ASN A 790 33.65 31.87 10.76
N PRO A 791 33.07 31.12 11.71
CA PRO A 791 33.72 30.84 13.00
C PRO A 791 35.06 30.08 12.89
N SER A 792 35.98 30.37 13.81
CA SER A 792 37.33 29.76 13.88
C SER A 792 37.47 28.63 14.92
N ALA A 793 36.42 28.35 15.68
CA ALA A 793 36.41 27.47 16.86
C ALA A 793 35.64 26.15 16.66
N GLY A 794 35.45 25.71 15.42
CA GLY A 794 34.46 24.69 15.07
C GLY A 794 33.09 25.28 14.78
N LEU A 795 32.03 24.53 15.10
CA LEU A 795 30.63 24.84 14.80
C LEU A 795 29.71 24.48 15.97
N GLU A 796 28.80 25.38 16.34
CA GLU A 796 27.61 25.08 17.16
C GLU A 796 26.35 25.62 16.48
N THR A 797 25.25 24.88 16.56
CA THR A 797 23.93 25.29 16.04
C THR A 797 22.81 24.59 16.84
N PRO A 798 21.58 25.13 16.94
CA PRO A 798 20.45 24.40 17.53
C PRO A 798 20.23 23.05 16.82
N ALA A 799 19.88 22.00 17.58
CA ALA A 799 19.45 20.74 16.99
C ALA A 799 17.96 20.82 16.58
N PRO A 800 17.51 20.11 15.54
CA PRO A 800 16.13 20.19 15.06
C PRO A 800 15.18 19.30 15.89
N ILE A 801 14.97 19.66 17.15
CA ILE A 801 14.31 18.82 18.17
C ILE A 801 12.89 18.39 17.76
N ASP A 802 12.07 19.30 17.26
CA ASP A 802 10.69 18.96 16.84
C ASP A 802 10.66 17.93 15.71
N TRP A 803 11.60 17.99 14.77
CA TRP A 803 11.73 17.00 13.71
C TRP A 803 12.27 15.66 14.24
N LEU A 804 13.26 15.69 15.14
CA LEU A 804 13.81 14.49 15.79
C LEU A 804 12.73 13.70 16.54
N ARG A 805 11.74 14.39 17.12
CA ARG A 805 10.58 13.77 17.79
C ARG A 805 9.59 13.09 16.82
N THR A 806 9.69 13.28 15.51
CA THR A 806 8.84 12.60 14.49
C THR A 806 9.42 11.27 13.98
N LEU A 807 10.60 10.88 14.45
CA LEU A 807 11.31 9.70 13.97
C LEU A 807 10.85 8.42 14.70
N LYS A 808 10.77 7.33 13.94
CA LYS A 808 10.31 6.00 14.37
C LYS A 808 11.24 5.38 15.42
N ASP A 809 10.67 4.73 16.43
CA ASP A 809 11.47 3.98 17.40
C ASP A 809 12.30 2.87 16.75
N GLY A 810 13.49 2.63 17.28
CA GLY A 810 14.47 1.67 16.78
C GLY A 810 15.10 2.01 15.43
N SER A 811 14.63 3.07 14.74
CA SER A 811 15.16 3.47 13.44
C SER A 811 16.55 4.11 13.54
N GLU A 812 17.26 4.12 12.42
CA GLU A 812 18.56 4.79 12.33
C GLU A 812 18.37 6.29 12.04
N LEU A 813 18.96 7.13 12.89
CA LEU A 813 19.20 8.54 12.60
C LEU A 813 20.66 8.72 12.17
N THR A 814 20.85 9.18 10.94
CA THR A 814 22.14 9.53 10.36
C THR A 814 22.26 11.06 10.30
N ILE A 815 23.27 11.63 10.96
CA ILE A 815 23.65 13.05 10.82
C ILE A 815 24.88 13.13 9.91
N THR A 816 24.72 13.78 8.76
CA THR A 816 25.79 14.01 7.79
C THR A 816 26.21 15.47 7.81
N PHE A 817 27.49 15.70 8.11
CA PHE A 817 28.15 17.01 7.98
C PHE A 817 29.22 16.93 6.90
N MET A 818 29.32 17.95 6.05
CA MET A 818 30.30 18.03 4.97
C MET A 818 30.84 19.45 4.84
N VAL A 819 32.12 19.59 4.48
CA VAL A 819 32.77 20.87 4.26
C VAL A 819 33.41 20.85 2.87
N ASN A 820 33.09 21.82 2.02
CA ASN A 820 33.93 22.09 0.85
C ASN A 820 34.99 23.13 1.22
N PHE A 821 36.24 22.66 1.20
CA PHE A 821 37.42 23.37 1.63
C PHE A 821 37.87 24.45 0.63
N ASP A 822 37.46 24.34 -0.64
CA ASP A 822 37.79 25.31 -1.68
C ASP A 822 36.88 26.56 -1.70
N LYS A 823 35.93 26.66 -0.76
CA LYS A 823 34.95 27.75 -0.60
C LYS A 823 33.90 27.84 -1.73
N VAL A 824 33.87 26.92 -2.70
CA VAL A 824 32.81 26.83 -3.72
C VAL A 824 31.60 26.09 -3.17
N ALA A 825 30.39 26.59 -3.45
CA ALA A 825 29.13 25.99 -3.02
C ALA A 825 28.75 24.74 -3.86
N ASN A 826 29.67 23.78 -4.00
CA ASN A 826 29.47 22.52 -4.68
C ASN A 826 29.42 21.36 -3.66
N ARG A 827 28.26 20.69 -3.55
CA ARG A 827 28.02 19.56 -2.63
C ARG A 827 28.79 18.30 -3.06
N ALA A 828 29.02 18.09 -4.36
CA ALA A 828 29.66 16.88 -4.89
C ALA A 828 31.17 16.82 -4.62
N SER A 829 31.81 17.99 -4.43
CA SER A 829 33.23 18.11 -4.05
C SER A 829 33.44 18.36 -2.55
N ALA A 830 32.38 18.35 -1.75
CA ALA A 830 32.48 18.55 -0.31
C ALA A 830 33.05 17.30 0.38
N VAL A 831 34.03 17.49 1.27
CA VAL A 831 34.62 16.42 2.06
C VAL A 831 33.63 16.03 3.16
N ARG A 832 33.24 14.75 3.18
CA ARG A 832 32.31 14.20 4.16
C ARG A 832 33.01 13.88 5.47
N PHE A 833 32.48 14.39 6.58
CA PHE A 833 32.99 14.10 7.93
C PHE A 833 32.43 12.74 8.40
N PRO A 834 33.02 12.10 9.43
CA PRO A 834 32.47 10.89 10.02
C PRO A 834 30.97 11.03 10.31
N VAL A 835 30.18 10.12 9.75
CA VAL A 835 28.73 10.14 9.96
C VAL A 835 28.43 9.81 11.42
N ARG A 836 27.63 10.65 12.07
CA ARG A 836 27.09 10.31 13.39
C ARG A 836 25.82 9.50 13.18
N ILE A 837 25.86 8.25 13.64
CA ILE A 837 24.72 7.35 13.65
C ILE A 837 24.20 7.25 15.10
N TYR A 838 22.90 7.45 15.27
CA TYR A 838 22.15 7.17 16.49
C TYR A 838 21.05 6.15 16.19
N THR A 839 20.75 5.27 17.14
CA THR A 839 19.49 4.52 17.16
C THR A 839 18.45 5.40 17.83
N VAL A 840 17.40 5.76 17.11
CA VAL A 840 16.28 6.52 17.67
C VAL A 840 15.61 5.68 18.75
N LYS A 841 15.45 6.26 19.93
CA LYS A 841 14.59 5.76 21.00
C LYS A 841 13.41 6.70 21.13
N ALA A 842 12.37 6.40 20.36
CA ALA A 842 11.07 7.03 20.46
C ALA A 842 10.12 6.10 21.22
N VAL A 843 8.89 6.53 21.50
CA VAL A 843 7.85 5.58 21.90
C VAL A 843 7.33 4.92 20.62
N ALA A 844 7.09 3.61 20.63
CA ALA A 844 6.65 2.91 19.43
C ALA A 844 5.31 3.47 18.91
N ALA A 845 5.20 3.60 17.58
CA ALA A 845 3.95 3.95 16.92
C ALA A 845 2.96 2.79 17.05
N ILE A 846 1.80 3.06 17.66
CA ILE A 846 0.81 2.05 18.04
C ILE A 846 -0.55 2.29 17.39
N LYS A 847 -1.24 1.22 17.06
CA LYS A 847 -2.62 1.17 16.58
C LYS A 847 -3.51 0.79 17.76
N LEU A 848 -4.46 1.65 18.12
CA LEU A 848 -5.42 1.43 19.21
C LEU A 848 -6.86 1.43 18.64
N GLU A 849 -7.60 0.34 18.85
CA GLU A 849 -8.97 0.17 18.31
C GLU A 849 -9.93 -0.39 19.37
N PHE A 850 -11.20 0.06 19.35
CA PHE A 850 -12.30 -0.64 20.03
C PHE A 850 -12.79 -1.78 19.13
N ILE A 851 -12.58 -3.02 19.54
CA ILE A 851 -12.86 -4.19 18.70
C ILE A 851 -14.28 -4.76 18.84
N ASN A 852 -15.08 -4.26 19.78
CA ASN A 852 -16.45 -4.72 20.02
C ASN A 852 -17.48 -3.62 20.30
N GLY A 853 -17.24 -2.40 19.80
CA GLY A 853 -18.26 -1.35 19.73
C GLY A 853 -19.06 -1.40 18.41
N PRO A 854 -20.11 -0.58 18.26
CA PRO A 854 -20.65 0.36 19.24
C PRO A 854 -21.45 -0.33 20.36
N TYR A 855 -21.58 0.34 21.50
CA TYR A 855 -22.24 -0.19 22.68
C TYR A 855 -23.66 0.36 22.83
N VAL A 856 -24.61 -0.48 23.23
CA VAL A 856 -25.99 -0.08 23.56
C VAL A 856 -26.32 -0.60 24.95
N VAL A 857 -26.96 0.23 25.78
CA VAL A 857 -27.26 -0.10 27.18
C VAL A 857 -28.56 0.59 27.60
N ALA A 858 -29.34 -0.04 28.47
CA ALA A 858 -30.46 0.61 29.15
C ALA A 858 -29.95 1.63 30.18
N PRO A 859 -30.79 2.59 30.65
CA PRO A 859 -30.36 3.49 31.70
C PRO A 859 -30.05 2.70 32.97
N MET A 860 -28.96 3.05 33.67
CA MET A 860 -28.38 2.31 34.80
C MET A 860 -27.87 0.88 34.51
N GLY A 861 -27.92 0.40 33.26
CA GLY A 861 -27.39 -0.91 32.88
C GLY A 861 -25.86 -0.99 32.95
N ARG A 862 -25.33 -2.23 33.00
CA ARG A 862 -23.90 -2.51 32.85
C ARG A 862 -23.53 -2.51 31.38
N VAL A 863 -22.54 -1.71 30.98
CA VAL A 863 -21.99 -1.77 29.62
C VAL A 863 -21.31 -3.13 29.45
N ASN A 864 -21.60 -3.81 28.32
CA ASN A 864 -20.92 -5.04 27.95
C ASN A 864 -19.39 -4.82 27.93
N ASN A 865 -18.62 -5.88 28.17
CA ASN A 865 -17.17 -5.82 28.35
C ASN A 865 -16.51 -4.99 27.22
N ILE A 866 -15.86 -3.87 27.55
CA ILE A 866 -15.26 -2.98 26.55
C ILE A 866 -13.91 -3.59 26.15
N GLN A 867 -13.79 -4.03 24.90
CA GLN A 867 -12.56 -4.63 24.39
C GLN A 867 -11.81 -3.63 23.51
N LEU A 868 -10.54 -3.42 23.85
CA LEU A 868 -9.60 -2.61 23.09
C LEU A 868 -8.43 -3.49 22.63
N SER A 869 -7.92 -3.24 21.42
CA SER A 869 -6.69 -3.84 20.92
C SER A 869 -5.60 -2.77 20.76
N LEU A 870 -4.37 -3.09 21.15
CA LEU A 870 -3.17 -2.29 21.00
C LEU A 870 -2.11 -3.11 20.27
N HIS A 871 -1.86 -2.72 19.03
CA HIS A 871 -0.85 -3.35 18.17
C HIS A 871 0.18 -2.31 17.74
N ASP A 872 1.31 -2.75 17.18
CA ASP A 872 2.14 -1.86 16.37
C ASP A 872 1.51 -1.67 14.98
N LEU A 873 2.11 -0.81 14.15
CA LEU A 873 1.63 -0.58 12.77
C LEU A 873 1.75 -1.81 11.84
N ASN A 874 2.39 -2.90 12.28
CA ASN A 874 2.47 -4.18 11.55
C ASN A 874 1.44 -5.21 12.03
N ASN A 875 0.49 -4.81 12.89
CA ASN A 875 -0.43 -5.70 13.61
C ASN A 875 0.28 -6.70 14.54
N THR A 876 1.46 -6.36 15.08
CA THR A 876 2.12 -7.13 16.15
C THR A 876 1.51 -6.73 17.51
N PRO A 877 1.05 -7.68 18.35
CA PRO A 877 0.56 -7.39 19.68
C PRO A 877 1.53 -6.59 20.57
N VAL A 878 1.09 -5.45 21.11
CA VAL A 878 1.89 -4.68 22.09
C VAL A 878 1.55 -5.18 23.48
N ALA A 879 2.26 -6.20 23.94
CA ALA A 879 2.03 -6.78 25.26
C ALA A 879 2.47 -5.87 26.41
N ASN A 880 1.67 -5.79 27.48
CA ASN A 880 1.85 -4.87 28.62
C ASN A 880 1.84 -3.37 28.27
N GLY A 881 1.36 -3.01 27.08
CA GLY A 881 1.22 -1.61 26.64
C GLY A 881 0.17 -0.87 27.46
N GLU A 882 0.40 0.42 27.72
CA GLU A 882 -0.47 1.22 28.59
C GLU A 882 -1.61 1.84 27.78
N VAL A 883 -2.84 1.48 28.12
CA VAL A 883 -4.07 1.98 27.47
C VAL A 883 -4.91 2.71 28.50
N THR A 884 -5.24 3.97 28.25
CA THR A 884 -6.14 4.77 29.09
C THR A 884 -7.52 4.80 28.47
N LEU A 885 -8.51 4.16 29.10
CA LEU A 885 -9.91 4.41 28.77
C LEU A 885 -10.37 5.66 29.54
N THR A 886 -11.18 6.49 28.90
CA THR A 886 -11.85 7.64 29.51
C THR A 886 -13.35 7.45 29.37
N LEU A 887 -14.01 7.28 30.52
CA LEU A 887 -15.46 7.24 30.62
C LEU A 887 -16.05 8.66 30.66
N PRO A 888 -17.20 8.90 30.02
CA PRO A 888 -17.98 10.12 30.27
C PRO A 888 -18.34 10.25 31.76
N ALA A 889 -18.54 11.48 32.24
CA ALA A 889 -18.72 11.76 33.67
C ALA A 889 -19.88 11.00 34.34
N GLN A 890 -20.88 10.61 33.55
CA GLN A 890 -22.04 9.80 33.93
C GLN A 890 -21.68 8.35 34.27
N PHE A 891 -20.64 7.79 33.64
CA PHE A 891 -20.29 6.38 33.73
C PHE A 891 -19.25 6.12 34.82
N LYS A 892 -19.29 4.91 35.39
CA LYS A 892 -18.34 4.46 36.41
C LYS A 892 -17.74 3.11 36.07
N TYR A 893 -16.48 2.92 36.42
CA TYR A 893 -15.81 1.62 36.44
C TYR A 893 -16.37 0.72 37.55
N ALA A 894 -16.00 -0.56 37.54
CA ALA A 894 -16.48 -1.57 38.49
C ALA A 894 -16.23 -1.22 39.97
N ASP A 895 -15.18 -0.45 40.28
CA ASP A 895 -14.83 0.02 41.63
C ASP A 895 -15.50 1.36 42.03
N GLY A 896 -16.33 1.93 41.15
CA GLY A 896 -17.03 3.19 41.37
C GLY A 896 -16.28 4.47 40.95
N GLY A 897 -15.04 4.38 40.47
CA GLY A 897 -14.33 5.52 39.90
C GLY A 897 -14.86 5.94 38.53
N ASN A 898 -14.59 7.18 38.09
CA ASN A 898 -15.01 7.72 36.79
C ASN A 898 -13.83 8.37 36.03
N GLY A 899 -14.09 8.84 34.80
CA GLY A 899 -13.10 9.56 33.99
C GLY A 899 -12.01 8.68 33.37
N ALA A 900 -10.80 9.23 33.26
CA ALA A 900 -9.64 8.56 32.67
C ALA A 900 -9.00 7.54 33.62
N ARG A 901 -8.68 6.34 33.11
CA ARG A 901 -8.03 5.26 33.85
C ARG A 901 -7.11 4.45 32.95
N GLY A 902 -5.87 4.27 33.40
CA GLY A 902 -4.89 3.38 32.77
C GLY A 902 -5.14 1.90 33.06
N PHE A 903 -4.94 1.09 32.03
CA PHE A 903 -4.95 -0.37 32.01
C PHE A 903 -3.70 -0.86 31.25
N LYS A 904 -3.43 -2.16 31.30
CA LYS A 904 -2.38 -2.79 30.50
C LYS A 904 -2.96 -3.91 29.64
N THR A 905 -2.41 -4.05 28.44
CA THR A 905 -2.76 -5.15 27.53
C THR A 905 -2.09 -6.46 27.92
N ASP A 906 -2.74 -7.56 27.56
CA ASP A 906 -2.24 -8.93 27.72
C ASP A 906 -1.20 -9.31 26.64
N SER A 907 -0.85 -10.60 26.53
CA SER A 907 0.11 -11.10 25.53
C SER A 907 -0.35 -10.86 24.09
N ASP A 908 -1.66 -10.80 23.87
CA ASP A 908 -2.29 -10.72 22.56
C ASP A 908 -2.62 -9.25 22.22
N GLY A 909 -2.09 -8.30 23.01
CA GLY A 909 -2.24 -6.88 22.80
C GLY A 909 -3.65 -6.39 23.11
N THR A 910 -4.48 -7.20 23.78
CA THR A 910 -5.86 -6.82 24.08
C THR A 910 -6.03 -6.37 25.52
N VAL A 911 -7.05 -5.56 25.78
CA VAL A 911 -7.51 -5.27 27.14
C VAL A 911 -9.03 -5.33 27.19
N VAL A 912 -9.54 -6.13 28.13
CA VAL A 912 -10.97 -6.31 28.39
C VAL A 912 -11.34 -5.55 29.66
N ILE A 913 -12.14 -4.50 29.52
CA ILE A 913 -12.56 -3.62 30.61
C ILE A 913 -14.00 -3.95 31.00
N SER A 914 -14.13 -4.74 32.06
CA SER A 914 -15.40 -5.24 32.57
C SER A 914 -16.03 -4.33 33.63
N GLY A 915 -17.36 -4.38 33.73
CA GLY A 915 -18.10 -3.83 34.88
C GLY A 915 -18.31 -2.32 34.85
N VAL A 916 -18.14 -1.67 33.69
CA VAL A 916 -18.56 -0.28 33.49
C VAL A 916 -20.08 -0.18 33.60
N LYS A 917 -20.58 0.82 34.32
CA LYS A 917 -22.02 1.06 34.54
C LYS A 917 -22.49 2.38 33.95
N ALA A 918 -23.66 2.36 33.32
CA ALA A 918 -24.38 3.51 32.81
C ALA A 918 -25.08 4.31 33.92
N ASN A 919 -25.52 5.52 33.59
CA ASN A 919 -26.37 6.37 34.42
C ASN A 919 -27.82 6.38 33.89
N MET A 920 -28.71 7.17 34.50
CA MET A 920 -30.08 7.37 34.00
C MET A 920 -30.19 8.21 32.71
N ASP A 921 -29.17 9.00 32.37
CA ASP A 921 -29.26 9.99 31.28
C ASP A 921 -29.28 9.32 29.90
N THR A 922 -30.42 9.36 29.19
CA THR A 922 -30.56 8.78 27.84
C THR A 922 -29.89 9.64 26.77
N GLY A 923 -29.17 9.04 25.84
CA GLY A 923 -28.49 9.76 24.75
C GLY A 923 -27.31 9.01 24.14
N GLY A 924 -26.65 9.65 23.17
CA GLY A 924 -25.39 9.17 22.59
C GLY A 924 -24.17 9.75 23.31
N TYR A 925 -23.21 8.89 23.62
CA TYR A 925 -21.96 9.18 24.33
C TYR A 925 -20.77 8.64 23.55
N LYS A 926 -19.58 9.15 23.88
CA LYS A 926 -18.30 8.69 23.35
C LYS A 926 -17.48 8.04 24.45
N LEU A 927 -17.06 6.80 24.22
CA LEU A 927 -15.92 6.22 24.93
C LEU A 927 -14.66 6.66 24.20
N ILE A 928 -13.69 7.22 24.94
CA ILE A 928 -12.42 7.67 24.37
C ILE A 928 -11.33 6.78 24.95
N ALA A 929 -10.55 6.10 24.11
CA ALA A 929 -9.38 5.36 24.54
C ALA A 929 -8.13 6.01 23.96
N SER A 930 -7.07 6.09 24.76
CA SER A 930 -5.78 6.62 24.33
C SER A 930 -4.61 5.75 24.76
N SER A 931 -3.55 5.75 23.96
CA SER A 931 -2.26 5.17 24.30
C SER A 931 -1.18 6.01 23.64
N SER A 932 -0.19 6.45 24.41
CA SER A 932 0.81 7.43 23.97
C SER A 932 0.15 8.68 23.34
N SER A 933 0.44 8.98 22.07
CA SER A 933 -0.12 10.07 21.27
C SER A 933 -1.41 9.69 20.51
N VAL A 934 -1.82 8.42 20.52
CA VAL A 934 -2.91 7.88 19.71
C VAL A 934 -4.20 7.86 20.51
N ILE A 935 -5.28 8.37 19.89
CA ILE A 935 -6.62 8.45 20.48
C ILE A 935 -7.60 7.80 19.50
N THR A 936 -8.48 6.96 20.02
CA THR A 936 -9.59 6.33 19.29
C THR A 936 -10.89 6.52 20.06
N GLU A 937 -12.01 6.45 19.37
CA GLU A 937 -13.34 6.63 19.96
C GLU A 937 -14.31 5.52 19.53
N SER A 938 -15.25 5.21 20.42
CA SER A 938 -16.40 4.37 20.09
C SER A 938 -17.70 4.97 20.63
N ASN A 939 -18.81 4.71 19.94
CA ASN A 939 -20.12 5.19 20.32
C ASN A 939 -20.70 4.29 21.42
N LEU A 940 -21.31 4.91 22.43
CA LEU A 940 -22.11 4.25 23.46
C LEU A 940 -23.47 4.95 23.52
N ILE A 941 -24.57 4.21 23.38
CA ILE A 941 -25.92 4.76 23.38
C ILE A 941 -26.70 4.26 24.59
N ILE A 942 -27.23 5.18 25.41
CA ILE A 942 -28.23 4.87 26.44
C ILE A 942 -29.63 5.07 25.84
N THR A 943 -30.41 4.00 25.71
CA THR A 943 -31.75 4.02 25.08
C THR A 943 -32.88 4.11 26.12
N ALA A 944 -33.78 5.08 25.94
CA ALA A 944 -34.97 5.26 26.79
C ALA A 944 -35.98 4.11 26.58
N GLN A 945 -36.40 3.46 27.66
CA GLN A 945 -37.31 2.30 27.58
C GLN A 945 -38.71 2.66 26.98
N PRO A 946 -39.35 1.76 26.20
CA PRO A 946 -40.59 2.00 25.43
C PRO A 946 -41.83 2.23 26.31
N PRO A 947 -43.03 2.55 25.76
CA PRO A 947 -44.26 2.46 26.54
C PRO A 947 -44.50 1.06 27.14
N LEU A 948 -45.36 0.98 28.18
CA LEU A 948 -45.77 -0.28 28.81
C LEU A 948 -46.51 -1.20 27.81
N GLY A 949 -46.46 -2.52 28.02
CA GLY A 949 -47.05 -3.49 27.11
C GLY A 949 -46.94 -4.94 27.59
N THR A 950 -47.09 -5.89 26.66
CA THR A 950 -47.00 -7.33 26.94
C THR A 950 -46.14 -8.04 25.89
N ILE A 951 -45.45 -9.10 26.32
CA ILE A 951 -44.67 -10.01 25.46
C ILE A 951 -45.41 -11.35 25.42
N ALA A 952 -45.67 -11.91 24.23
CA ALA A 952 -46.45 -13.14 24.07
C ALA A 952 -45.61 -14.42 24.27
N VAL A 953 -45.26 -14.74 25.54
CA VAL A 953 -44.44 -15.91 25.91
C VAL A 953 -44.99 -16.60 27.16
N ARG A 954 -45.06 -17.94 27.12
CA ARG A 954 -45.40 -18.80 28.27
C ARG A 954 -44.20 -19.07 29.19
N ALA A 955 -43.70 -18.01 29.82
CA ALA A 955 -42.58 -18.10 30.76
C ALA A 955 -43.02 -18.44 32.19
N VAL A 956 -42.19 -19.17 32.94
CA VAL A 956 -42.32 -19.29 34.42
C VAL A 956 -41.26 -18.46 35.13
N ASP A 957 -40.03 -18.48 34.63
CA ASP A 957 -38.89 -17.75 35.18
C ASP A 957 -38.37 -16.76 34.14
N ILE A 958 -37.97 -15.58 34.58
CA ILE A 958 -37.52 -14.46 33.73
C ILE A 958 -36.36 -13.72 34.39
N LEU A 959 -35.39 -13.28 33.59
CA LEU A 959 -34.33 -12.38 34.04
C LEU A 959 -33.95 -11.38 32.95
N ILE A 960 -33.35 -10.26 33.35
CA ILE A 960 -32.89 -9.20 32.45
C ILE A 960 -31.36 -9.27 32.31
N SER A 961 -30.84 -8.97 31.12
CA SER A 961 -29.40 -8.87 30.87
C SER A 961 -28.75 -7.81 31.77
N PRO A 962 -27.45 -7.94 32.11
CA PRO A 962 -26.75 -6.90 32.85
C PRO A 962 -26.79 -5.53 32.16
N ASP A 963 -26.80 -5.49 30.82
CA ASP A 963 -26.95 -4.25 30.04
C ASP A 963 -28.39 -3.70 29.99
N GLY A 964 -29.37 -4.44 30.50
CA GLY A 964 -30.77 -4.08 30.56
C GLY A 964 -31.50 -4.06 29.22
N THR A 965 -30.89 -4.53 28.12
CA THR A 965 -31.46 -4.50 26.77
C THR A 965 -32.26 -5.75 26.39
N ARG A 966 -32.08 -6.87 27.11
CA ARG A 966 -32.71 -8.17 26.81
C ARG A 966 -33.40 -8.76 28.04
N LEU A 967 -34.54 -9.40 27.82
CA LEU A 967 -35.28 -10.20 28.78
C LEU A 967 -35.24 -11.68 28.33
N TYR A 968 -34.65 -12.54 29.16
CA TYR A 968 -34.58 -13.98 28.94
C TYR A 968 -35.75 -14.66 29.64
N CYS A 969 -36.48 -15.50 28.91
CA CYS A 969 -37.78 -16.02 29.30
C CYS A 969 -37.82 -17.55 29.20
N GLY A 970 -37.82 -18.25 30.33
CA GLY A 970 -37.77 -19.72 30.37
C GLY A 970 -39.14 -20.34 30.07
N VAL A 971 -39.27 -20.96 28.89
CA VAL A 971 -40.51 -21.50 28.36
C VAL A 971 -40.75 -22.92 28.88
N THR A 972 -41.96 -23.18 29.34
CA THR A 972 -42.29 -24.42 30.08
C THR A 972 -42.88 -25.55 29.24
N SER A 973 -43.26 -25.30 27.99
CA SER A 973 -43.88 -26.30 27.09
C SER A 973 -42.87 -27.13 26.31
N ASP A 974 -41.72 -26.54 25.97
CA ASP A 974 -40.66 -27.09 25.12
C ASP A 974 -39.30 -27.09 25.85
N GLY A 975 -39.10 -26.18 26.80
CA GLY A 975 -37.86 -25.99 27.56
C GLY A 975 -36.98 -24.84 27.03
N ASP A 976 -37.37 -24.23 25.91
CA ASP A 976 -36.62 -23.18 25.23
C ASP A 976 -36.48 -21.91 26.09
N VAL A 977 -35.52 -21.06 25.74
CA VAL A 977 -35.46 -19.69 26.27
C VAL A 977 -35.73 -18.70 25.15
N VAL A 978 -36.81 -17.94 25.28
CA VAL A 978 -37.10 -16.80 24.42
C VAL A 978 -36.32 -15.59 24.92
N VAL A 979 -35.69 -14.88 23.99
CA VAL A 979 -35.03 -13.60 24.23
C VAL A 979 -35.93 -12.53 23.64
N ALA A 980 -36.53 -11.72 24.51
CA ALA A 980 -37.25 -10.53 24.11
C ALA A 980 -36.33 -9.31 24.27
N ASP A 981 -36.39 -8.38 23.32
CA ASP A 981 -35.73 -7.09 23.45
C ASP A 981 -36.58 -6.17 24.35
N THR A 982 -35.97 -5.59 25.39
CA THR A 982 -36.71 -4.77 26.37
C THR A 982 -37.20 -3.46 25.76
N MET A 983 -36.59 -3.05 24.65
CA MET A 983 -36.82 -1.80 23.93
C MET A 983 -38.02 -1.84 22.97
N THR A 984 -38.40 -3.03 22.50
CA THR A 984 -39.48 -3.25 21.52
C THR A 984 -40.55 -4.21 22.04
N LEU A 985 -40.26 -4.97 23.10
CA LEU A 985 -41.09 -6.05 23.64
C LEU A 985 -41.34 -7.21 22.65
N LEU A 986 -40.49 -7.34 21.63
CA LEU A 986 -40.55 -8.39 20.62
C LEU A 986 -39.52 -9.50 20.90
N GLU A 987 -39.85 -10.74 20.51
CA GLU A 987 -38.89 -11.84 20.44
C GLU A 987 -37.83 -11.54 19.37
N VAL A 988 -36.56 -11.49 19.78
CA VAL A 988 -35.41 -11.23 18.90
C VAL A 988 -34.50 -12.45 18.73
N ALA A 989 -34.54 -13.40 19.66
CA ALA A 989 -33.83 -14.67 19.54
C ALA A 989 -34.51 -15.77 20.38
N ARG A 990 -34.13 -17.03 20.14
CA ARG A 990 -34.61 -18.19 20.89
C ARG A 990 -33.53 -19.26 21.00
N PHE A 991 -33.17 -19.61 22.23
CA PHE A 991 -32.31 -20.75 22.51
C PHE A 991 -33.15 -22.03 22.47
N ARG A 992 -32.92 -22.87 21.46
CA ARG A 992 -33.57 -24.17 21.36
C ARG A 992 -32.84 -25.19 22.22
N MET A 993 -33.54 -25.85 23.14
CA MET A 993 -32.90 -26.82 24.02
C MET A 993 -32.67 -28.16 23.30
N PRO A 994 -31.52 -28.84 23.54
CA PRO A 994 -31.19 -30.11 22.90
C PRO A 994 -32.04 -31.29 23.40
N ILE A 995 -32.83 -31.09 24.47
CA ILE A 995 -33.66 -32.10 25.11
C ILE A 995 -34.97 -31.42 25.53
N TYR A 996 -36.12 -32.05 25.27
CA TYR A 996 -37.41 -31.66 25.85
C TYR A 996 -37.37 -31.86 27.37
N ALA A 997 -37.05 -30.80 28.11
CA ALA A 997 -37.01 -30.79 29.56
C ALA A 997 -37.51 -29.45 30.08
N ASN A 998 -38.36 -29.46 31.10
CA ASN A 998 -38.94 -28.22 31.61
C ASN A 998 -37.83 -27.33 32.22
N SER A 999 -37.72 -26.11 31.71
CA SER A 999 -36.89 -25.05 32.29
C SER A 999 -37.31 -24.77 33.74
N ARG A 1000 -36.35 -24.62 34.66
CA ARG A 1000 -36.65 -24.41 36.09
C ARG A 1000 -36.10 -23.12 36.69
N VAL A 1001 -34.81 -22.85 36.50
CA VAL A 1001 -34.16 -21.61 36.97
C VAL A 1001 -33.23 -21.10 35.88
N LEU A 1002 -33.40 -19.83 35.52
CA LEU A 1002 -32.45 -19.10 34.70
C LEU A 1002 -31.44 -18.36 35.57
N ALA A 1003 -30.19 -18.32 35.12
CA ALA A 1003 -29.20 -17.41 35.68
C ALA A 1003 -28.24 -16.94 34.57
N ILE A 1004 -27.84 -15.67 34.61
CA ILE A 1004 -26.90 -15.07 33.67
C ILE A 1004 -25.57 -14.77 34.37
N SER A 1005 -24.45 -14.89 33.67
CA SER A 1005 -23.16 -14.45 34.20
C SER A 1005 -23.16 -12.94 34.46
N PRO A 1006 -22.45 -12.45 35.49
CA PRO A 1006 -22.36 -11.01 35.79
C PRO A 1006 -21.89 -10.12 34.62
N ASP A 1007 -21.11 -10.67 33.68
CA ASP A 1007 -20.67 -10.01 32.44
C ASP A 1007 -21.73 -9.98 31.32
N GLY A 1008 -22.78 -10.81 31.40
CA GLY A 1008 -23.84 -10.92 30.41
C GLY A 1008 -23.58 -11.92 29.28
N GLU A 1009 -22.38 -12.50 29.18
CA GLU A 1009 -21.94 -13.31 28.02
C GLU A 1009 -22.51 -14.74 28.01
N ARG A 1010 -22.93 -15.27 29.17
CA ARG A 1010 -23.39 -16.66 29.31
C ARG A 1010 -24.70 -16.78 30.07
N LEU A 1011 -25.65 -17.45 29.44
CA LEU A 1011 -26.91 -17.85 30.06
C LEU A 1011 -26.81 -19.32 30.52
N TYR A 1012 -27.27 -19.59 31.73
CA TYR A 1012 -27.35 -20.92 32.31
C TYR A 1012 -28.81 -21.25 32.62
N LEU A 1013 -29.22 -22.48 32.29
CA LEU A 1013 -30.57 -22.98 32.54
C LEU A 1013 -30.51 -24.32 33.27
N THR A 1014 -31.17 -24.42 34.42
CA THR A 1014 -31.42 -25.72 35.07
C THR A 1014 -32.67 -26.40 34.52
N THR A 1015 -32.57 -27.71 34.34
CA THR A 1015 -33.60 -28.57 33.77
C THR A 1015 -34.12 -29.53 34.83
N THR A 1016 -35.41 -29.87 34.79
CA THR A 1016 -36.00 -30.89 35.68
C THR A 1016 -35.59 -32.32 35.35
N GLN A 1017 -35.08 -32.55 34.14
CA GLN A 1017 -34.56 -33.83 33.66
C GLN A 1017 -33.25 -33.61 32.88
N GLY A 1018 -32.24 -34.42 33.16
CA GLY A 1018 -30.92 -34.31 32.53
C GLY A 1018 -30.00 -33.29 33.20
N CYS A 1019 -29.02 -32.81 32.44
CA CYS A 1019 -28.03 -31.82 32.87
C CYS A 1019 -28.50 -30.37 32.58
N PRO A 1020 -28.08 -29.38 33.38
CA PRO A 1020 -28.23 -27.97 33.03
C PRO A 1020 -27.54 -27.65 31.71
N VAL A 1021 -28.04 -26.62 31.04
CA VAL A 1021 -27.52 -26.12 29.76
C VAL A 1021 -26.77 -24.82 29.99
N VAL A 1022 -25.68 -24.63 29.24
CA VAL A 1022 -25.01 -23.32 29.09
C VAL A 1022 -25.12 -22.87 27.64
N ALA A 1023 -25.48 -21.60 27.47
CA ALA A 1023 -25.67 -20.94 26.19
C ALA A 1023 -24.89 -19.62 26.14
N ASP A 1024 -24.40 -19.29 24.95
CA ASP A 1024 -23.66 -18.06 24.66
C ASP A 1024 -24.66 -16.98 24.18
N THR A 1025 -24.67 -15.83 24.85
CA THR A 1025 -25.68 -14.79 24.62
C THR A 1025 -25.40 -13.91 23.40
N ILE A 1026 -24.17 -13.99 22.86
CA ILE A 1026 -23.71 -13.21 21.71
C ILE A 1026 -24.17 -13.90 20.43
N SER A 1027 -23.82 -15.18 20.26
CA SER A 1027 -24.23 -16.03 19.15
C SER A 1027 -25.68 -16.53 19.25
N ASN A 1028 -26.30 -16.42 20.42
CA ASN A 1028 -27.60 -17.02 20.76
C ASN A 1028 -27.64 -18.55 20.58
N THR A 1029 -26.52 -19.24 20.84
CA THR A 1029 -26.40 -20.70 20.69
C THR A 1029 -26.22 -21.43 22.02
N VAL A 1030 -26.70 -22.68 22.09
CA VAL A 1030 -26.36 -23.60 23.18
C VAL A 1030 -24.95 -24.13 22.95
N ILE A 1031 -24.03 -23.89 23.90
CA ILE A 1031 -22.60 -24.23 23.75
C ILE A 1031 -22.17 -25.44 24.59
N GLY A 1032 -23.01 -25.93 25.52
CA GLY A 1032 -22.67 -27.13 26.28
C GLY A 1032 -23.68 -27.53 27.36
N LEU A 1033 -23.35 -28.63 28.04
CA LEU A 1033 -24.07 -29.15 29.20
C LEU A 1033 -23.17 -29.10 30.43
N LEU A 1034 -23.75 -28.71 31.57
CA LEU A 1034 -23.06 -28.68 32.86
C LEU A 1034 -23.09 -30.06 33.53
N PRO A 1035 -21.99 -30.55 34.13
CA PRO A 1035 -21.90 -31.88 34.76
C PRO A 1035 -22.59 -31.94 36.15
N ALA A 1036 -23.89 -31.64 36.21
CA ALA A 1036 -24.70 -31.57 37.43
C ALA A 1036 -26.16 -32.04 37.18
N PRO A 1037 -26.39 -33.34 36.89
CA PRO A 1037 -27.70 -33.84 36.49
C PRO A 1037 -28.77 -33.73 37.58
N TYR A 1038 -30.04 -33.71 37.15
CA TYR A 1038 -31.22 -33.53 38.01
C TYR A 1038 -31.13 -32.25 38.84
N SER A 1039 -30.94 -31.13 38.15
CA SER A 1039 -30.63 -29.83 38.75
C SER A 1039 -31.85 -29.03 39.24
N ALA A 1040 -31.61 -28.05 40.12
CA ALA A 1040 -32.62 -27.03 40.42
C ALA A 1040 -32.03 -25.63 40.68
N GLY A 1041 -31.51 -25.35 41.87
CA GLY A 1041 -30.91 -24.04 42.17
C GLY A 1041 -29.57 -23.85 41.45
N ILE A 1042 -29.30 -22.64 40.97
CA ILE A 1042 -28.05 -22.28 40.30
C ILE A 1042 -27.61 -20.87 40.69
N ALA A 1043 -26.31 -20.69 40.96
CA ALA A 1043 -25.69 -19.38 41.20
C ALA A 1043 -24.33 -19.30 40.50
N ILE A 1044 -23.97 -18.12 39.98
CA ILE A 1044 -22.69 -17.85 39.33
C ILE A 1044 -21.89 -16.90 40.21
N SER A 1045 -20.59 -17.12 40.37
CA SER A 1045 -19.74 -16.23 41.16
C SER A 1045 -19.60 -14.83 40.55
N PRO A 1046 -19.39 -13.77 41.36
CA PRO A 1046 -19.26 -12.39 40.87
C PRO A 1046 -18.16 -12.14 39.83
N ASP A 1047 -17.14 -13.02 39.78
CA ASP A 1047 -16.04 -13.02 38.81
C ASP A 1047 -16.32 -13.86 37.56
N SER A 1048 -17.54 -14.41 37.41
CA SER A 1048 -17.97 -15.34 36.36
C SER A 1048 -17.19 -16.66 36.26
N ARG A 1049 -16.32 -17.02 37.22
CA ARG A 1049 -15.43 -18.18 37.10
C ARG A 1049 -15.97 -19.49 37.67
N ARG A 1050 -16.96 -19.45 38.55
CA ARG A 1050 -17.53 -20.65 39.20
C ARG A 1050 -19.05 -20.65 39.10
N ILE A 1051 -19.59 -21.84 38.85
CA ILE A 1051 -21.02 -22.11 38.83
C ILE A 1051 -21.32 -23.08 39.97
N TYR A 1052 -22.31 -22.76 40.78
CA TYR A 1052 -22.79 -23.58 41.89
C TYR A 1052 -24.18 -24.11 41.54
N VAL A 1053 -24.32 -25.42 41.35
CA VAL A 1053 -25.58 -26.03 40.89
C VAL A 1053 -26.05 -27.08 41.91
N GLY A 1054 -27.22 -26.85 42.53
CA GLY A 1054 -27.91 -27.87 43.31
C GLY A 1054 -28.35 -29.02 42.40
N CYS A 1055 -27.86 -30.22 42.67
CA CYS A 1055 -28.00 -31.38 41.79
C CYS A 1055 -28.11 -32.69 42.58
N ARG A 1056 -28.42 -33.77 41.86
CA ARG A 1056 -28.54 -35.13 42.41
C ARG A 1056 -27.82 -36.11 41.49
N PRO A 1057 -26.49 -36.25 41.61
CA PRO A 1057 -25.70 -37.08 40.69
C PRO A 1057 -26.00 -38.58 40.81
N ASP A 1058 -26.50 -39.05 41.96
CA ASP A 1058 -27.06 -40.37 42.13
C ASP A 1058 -28.34 -40.35 42.99
N LEU A 1059 -29.04 -41.48 43.07
CA LEU A 1059 -30.31 -41.56 43.81
C LEU A 1059 -30.17 -41.52 45.34
N ARG A 1060 -28.96 -41.34 45.90
CA ARG A 1060 -28.70 -41.42 47.36
C ARG A 1060 -28.18 -40.11 47.95
N ASP A 1061 -27.34 -39.38 47.22
CA ASP A 1061 -26.67 -38.18 47.74
C ASP A 1061 -27.17 -36.89 47.07
N TYR A 1062 -27.45 -35.87 47.90
CA TYR A 1062 -27.75 -34.51 47.45
C TYR A 1062 -26.49 -33.64 47.53
N GLN A 1063 -26.19 -32.91 46.46
CA GLN A 1063 -24.90 -32.21 46.31
C GLN A 1063 -25.06 -30.88 45.59
N ILE A 1064 -24.24 -29.89 45.93
CA ILE A 1064 -24.04 -28.71 45.10
C ILE A 1064 -22.76 -28.92 44.28
N ALA A 1065 -22.90 -29.05 42.96
CA ALA A 1065 -21.76 -29.10 42.05
C ALA A 1065 -21.07 -27.73 42.01
N VAL A 1066 -19.76 -27.72 42.22
CA VAL A 1066 -18.90 -26.58 41.92
C VAL A 1066 -18.26 -26.86 40.58
N ILE A 1067 -18.61 -26.06 39.57
CA ILE A 1067 -18.19 -26.21 38.19
C ILE A 1067 -17.35 -25.00 37.81
N ASP A 1068 -16.24 -25.25 37.12
CA ASP A 1068 -15.43 -24.21 36.49
C ASP A 1068 -16.17 -23.67 35.27
N ALA A 1069 -16.45 -22.37 35.27
CA ALA A 1069 -17.25 -21.76 34.21
C ALA A 1069 -16.51 -21.74 32.87
N VAL A 1070 -15.17 -21.69 32.85
CA VAL A 1070 -14.39 -21.58 31.61
C VAL A 1070 -14.36 -22.92 30.87
N THR A 1071 -13.93 -23.97 31.57
CA THR A 1071 -13.75 -25.33 31.04
C THR A 1071 -15.03 -26.17 31.03
N LEU A 1072 -16.09 -25.69 31.69
CA LEU A 1072 -17.34 -26.39 31.95
C LEU A 1072 -17.17 -27.72 32.73
N GLN A 1073 -15.98 -27.94 33.32
CA GLN A 1073 -15.67 -29.14 34.08
C GLN A 1073 -16.07 -29.00 35.56
N LYS A 1074 -16.54 -30.10 36.14
CA LYS A 1074 -16.77 -30.18 37.59
C LYS A 1074 -15.45 -30.11 38.34
N LEU A 1075 -15.31 -29.12 39.22
CA LEU A 1075 -14.19 -28.99 40.16
C LEU A 1075 -14.39 -29.87 41.39
N SER A 1076 -15.57 -29.79 42.03
CA SER A 1076 -15.87 -30.49 43.27
C SER A 1076 -17.38 -30.60 43.51
N PHE A 1077 -17.75 -31.29 44.59
CA PHE A 1077 -19.10 -31.29 45.13
C PHE A 1077 -19.07 -30.80 46.58
N ILE A 1078 -20.08 -30.03 46.96
CA ILE A 1078 -20.40 -29.72 48.36
C ILE A 1078 -21.52 -30.68 48.77
N SER A 1079 -21.24 -31.56 49.74
CA SER A 1079 -22.26 -32.45 50.31
C SER A 1079 -23.28 -31.62 51.10
N VAL A 1080 -24.56 -31.82 50.83
CA VAL A 1080 -25.68 -31.17 51.53
C VAL A 1080 -26.66 -32.21 52.05
N ALA A 1081 -27.48 -31.83 53.04
CA ALA A 1081 -28.41 -32.75 53.69
C ALA A 1081 -29.62 -33.11 52.80
N ASP A 1082 -30.05 -32.19 51.93
CA ASP A 1082 -31.23 -32.35 51.08
C ASP A 1082 -31.13 -31.53 49.78
N PHE A 1083 -32.04 -31.75 48.84
CA PHE A 1083 -32.03 -31.19 47.49
C PHE A 1083 -32.21 -29.66 47.45
N THR A 1084 -31.21 -28.95 46.94
CA THR A 1084 -31.23 -27.49 46.88
C THR A 1084 -32.06 -26.95 45.72
N THR A 1085 -33.21 -26.35 46.02
CA THR A 1085 -34.11 -25.80 44.97
C THR A 1085 -33.80 -24.37 44.55
N ASP A 1086 -33.13 -23.59 45.39
CA ASP A 1086 -32.83 -22.18 45.15
C ASP A 1086 -31.52 -21.79 45.88
N ILE A 1087 -30.66 -21.01 45.23
CA ILE A 1087 -29.32 -20.65 45.72
C ILE A 1087 -29.01 -19.21 45.30
N VAL A 1088 -28.48 -18.40 46.21
CA VAL A 1088 -27.89 -17.09 45.89
C VAL A 1088 -26.49 -16.98 46.46
N ILE A 1089 -25.62 -16.19 45.82
CA ILE A 1089 -24.25 -15.92 46.28
C ILE A 1089 -24.11 -14.47 46.76
N SER A 1090 -23.22 -14.22 47.71
CA SER A 1090 -22.83 -12.87 48.12
C SER A 1090 -21.99 -12.15 47.03
N PRO A 1091 -22.04 -10.81 46.93
CA PRO A 1091 -21.26 -10.05 45.95
C PRO A 1091 -19.73 -10.13 46.11
N ASP A 1092 -19.24 -10.59 47.26
CA ASP A 1092 -17.82 -10.90 47.49
C ASP A 1092 -17.45 -12.34 47.11
N GLY A 1093 -18.42 -13.15 46.67
CA GLY A 1093 -18.27 -14.55 46.26
C GLY A 1093 -18.02 -15.55 47.39
N ASN A 1094 -17.91 -15.11 48.64
CA ASN A 1094 -17.46 -15.94 49.77
C ASN A 1094 -18.56 -16.84 50.37
N TRP A 1095 -19.85 -16.51 50.16
CA TRP A 1095 -20.96 -17.14 50.85
C TRP A 1095 -22.09 -17.49 49.87
N LEU A 1096 -22.55 -18.74 49.91
CA LEU A 1096 -23.84 -19.13 49.33
C LEU A 1096 -24.89 -19.20 50.43
N TYR A 1097 -26.10 -18.78 50.08
CA TYR A 1097 -27.30 -18.97 50.88
C TYR A 1097 -28.22 -19.89 50.07
N ALA A 1098 -28.52 -21.05 50.64
CA ALA A 1098 -29.17 -22.16 49.94
C ALA A 1098 -30.44 -22.57 50.68
N LYS A 1099 -31.50 -22.87 49.91
CA LYS A 1099 -32.74 -23.43 50.45
C LYS A 1099 -32.94 -24.88 49.96
N PHE A 1100 -33.01 -25.81 50.91
CA PHE A 1100 -33.27 -27.23 50.64
C PHE A 1100 -34.79 -27.49 50.51
N PHE A 1101 -35.19 -28.66 50.01
CA PHE A 1101 -36.58 -28.88 49.59
C PHE A 1101 -37.53 -29.12 50.77
N ASP A 1102 -37.14 -30.02 51.68
CA ASP A 1102 -37.93 -30.45 52.84
C ASP A 1102 -37.55 -29.69 54.14
N ASP A 1103 -36.85 -28.56 54.02
CA ASP A 1103 -36.38 -27.72 55.14
C ASP A 1103 -36.98 -26.30 55.11
N TYR A 1104 -37.11 -25.68 56.29
CA TYR A 1104 -37.53 -24.30 56.51
C TYR A 1104 -36.36 -23.37 56.89
N ASP A 1105 -35.14 -23.89 56.96
CA ASP A 1105 -33.94 -23.10 57.20
C ASP A 1105 -33.26 -22.63 55.89
N ILE A 1106 -32.55 -21.51 55.96
CA ILE A 1106 -31.55 -21.09 54.98
C ILE A 1106 -30.17 -21.55 55.42
N HIS A 1107 -29.48 -22.31 54.58
CA HIS A 1107 -28.15 -22.83 54.84
C HIS A 1107 -27.07 -21.89 54.31
N VAL A 1108 -26.17 -21.46 55.18
CA VAL A 1108 -25.00 -20.64 54.84
C VAL A 1108 -23.83 -21.55 54.54
N ILE A 1109 -23.21 -21.39 53.37
CA ILE A 1109 -22.14 -22.24 52.88
C ILE A 1109 -20.94 -21.36 52.50
N ASP A 1110 -19.75 -21.69 53.02
CA ASP A 1110 -18.51 -21.00 52.70
C ASP A 1110 -17.91 -21.57 51.40
N THR A 1111 -17.75 -20.74 50.37
CA THR A 1111 -17.28 -21.13 49.03
C THR A 1111 -15.77 -21.34 48.94
N ARG A 1112 -15.03 -20.94 49.98
CA ARG A 1112 -13.57 -21.07 50.07
C ARG A 1112 -13.20 -22.42 50.66
N THR A 1113 -13.99 -22.88 51.64
CA THR A 1113 -13.83 -24.20 52.27
C THR A 1113 -14.75 -25.27 51.67
N ASN A 1114 -15.76 -24.88 50.88
CA ASN A 1114 -16.79 -25.76 50.34
C ASN A 1114 -17.54 -26.54 51.44
N THR A 1115 -17.91 -25.85 52.52
CA THR A 1115 -18.61 -26.45 53.67
C THR A 1115 -19.85 -25.66 54.10
N VAL A 1116 -20.90 -26.37 54.50
CA VAL A 1116 -22.06 -25.78 55.18
C VAL A 1116 -21.62 -25.31 56.57
N LEU A 1117 -21.72 -24.01 56.84
CA LEU A 1117 -21.30 -23.40 58.10
C LEU A 1117 -22.40 -23.52 59.18
N LYS A 1118 -23.64 -23.19 58.82
CA LYS A 1118 -24.81 -23.27 59.70
C LYS A 1118 -26.12 -23.10 58.93
N SER A 1119 -27.23 -23.49 59.56
CA SER A 1119 -28.58 -23.15 59.13
C SER A 1119 -29.10 -21.88 59.85
N ILE A 1120 -30.09 -21.21 59.24
CA ILE A 1120 -30.77 -20.03 59.78
C ILE A 1120 -32.28 -20.28 59.68
N PRO A 1121 -33.01 -20.41 60.80
CA PRO A 1121 -34.42 -20.75 60.76
C PRO A 1121 -35.30 -19.61 60.26
N THR A 1122 -36.32 -19.98 59.47
CA THR A 1122 -37.36 -19.08 58.97
C THR A 1122 -38.75 -19.55 59.45
N PRO A 1123 -39.80 -18.69 59.40
CA PRO A 1123 -41.08 -18.99 60.04
C PRO A 1123 -42.03 -19.87 59.22
N GLY A 1124 -41.59 -20.53 58.14
CA GLY A 1124 -42.44 -21.41 57.34
C GLY A 1124 -41.77 -21.97 56.10
N SER A 1125 -42.56 -22.52 55.17
CA SER A 1125 -42.02 -23.01 53.90
C SER A 1125 -41.54 -21.84 53.05
N ILE A 1126 -40.36 -22.00 52.43
CA ILE A 1126 -39.70 -20.99 51.62
C ILE A 1126 -39.97 -21.25 50.12
N SER A 1127 -40.28 -20.21 49.34
CA SER A 1127 -40.40 -20.30 47.88
C SER A 1127 -39.10 -19.95 47.16
N ARG A 1128 -38.66 -18.69 47.27
CA ARG A 1128 -37.48 -18.11 46.65
C ARG A 1128 -36.74 -17.21 47.63
N LEU A 1129 -35.46 -16.96 47.38
CA LEU A 1129 -34.66 -15.98 48.09
C LEU A 1129 -33.86 -15.10 47.12
N ALA A 1130 -33.57 -13.87 47.54
CA ALA A 1130 -32.74 -12.92 46.79
C ALA A 1130 -31.71 -12.24 47.70
N MET A 1131 -30.50 -12.04 47.18
CA MET A 1131 -29.43 -11.26 47.81
C MET A 1131 -29.56 -9.78 47.43
N SER A 1132 -29.39 -8.85 48.37
CA SER A 1132 -29.35 -7.42 48.06
C SER A 1132 -28.09 -7.08 47.25
N PRO A 1133 -28.13 -6.13 46.29
CA PRO A 1133 -26.96 -5.81 45.45
C PRO A 1133 -25.69 -5.39 46.23
N ASN A 1134 -25.87 -4.83 47.43
CA ASN A 1134 -24.77 -4.46 48.35
C ASN A 1134 -24.29 -5.61 49.25
N GLY A 1135 -24.91 -6.80 49.17
CA GLY A 1135 -24.55 -7.99 49.95
C GLY A 1135 -24.89 -7.95 51.43
N ALA A 1136 -25.59 -6.91 51.92
CA ALA A 1136 -25.89 -6.73 53.34
C ALA A 1136 -27.02 -7.65 53.85
N PHE A 1137 -27.95 -8.04 52.97
CA PHE A 1137 -29.16 -8.77 53.34
C PHE A 1137 -29.56 -9.84 52.32
N VAL A 1138 -30.10 -10.96 52.82
CA VAL A 1138 -30.86 -11.93 52.03
C VAL A 1138 -32.33 -11.82 52.41
N TYR A 1139 -33.19 -11.66 51.42
CA TYR A 1139 -34.64 -11.63 51.59
C TYR A 1139 -35.23 -12.97 51.16
N VAL A 1140 -36.09 -13.54 52.00
CA VAL A 1140 -36.60 -14.91 51.86
C VAL A 1140 -38.13 -14.88 51.88
N CYS A 1141 -38.76 -15.36 50.80
CA CYS A 1141 -40.21 -15.43 50.71
C CYS A 1141 -40.75 -16.68 51.42
N ASN A 1142 -41.62 -16.49 52.42
CA ASN A 1142 -42.26 -17.57 53.17
C ASN A 1142 -43.76 -17.66 52.83
N PRO A 1143 -44.16 -18.31 51.72
CA PRO A 1143 -45.55 -18.38 51.28
C PRO A 1143 -46.55 -18.88 52.32
N SER A 1144 -46.19 -19.87 53.16
CA SER A 1144 -47.12 -20.41 54.17
C SER A 1144 -47.38 -19.47 55.34
N ALA A 1145 -46.45 -18.54 55.61
CA ALA A 1145 -46.51 -17.61 56.73
C ALA A 1145 -47.01 -16.20 56.33
N ASN A 1146 -47.12 -15.90 55.03
CA ASN A 1146 -47.34 -14.55 54.50
C ASN A 1146 -46.28 -13.54 54.97
N LEU A 1147 -45.01 -13.99 55.08
CA LEU A 1147 -43.89 -13.20 55.57
C LEU A 1147 -42.74 -13.17 54.56
N VAL A 1148 -42.01 -12.06 54.52
CA VAL A 1148 -40.65 -12.01 53.96
C VAL A 1148 -39.65 -11.85 55.09
N THR A 1149 -38.74 -12.81 55.24
CA THR A 1149 -37.69 -12.79 56.26
C THR A 1149 -36.45 -12.09 55.69
N VAL A 1150 -35.91 -11.12 56.42
CA VAL A 1150 -34.64 -10.47 56.11
C VAL A 1150 -33.56 -11.06 57.01
N ILE A 1151 -32.56 -11.67 56.39
CA ILE A 1151 -31.35 -12.20 57.03
C ILE A 1151 -30.23 -11.19 56.81
N SER A 1152 -29.55 -10.75 57.87
CA SER A 1152 -28.32 -9.98 57.72
C SER A 1152 -27.15 -10.93 57.48
N THR A 1153 -26.35 -10.66 56.45
CA THR A 1153 -25.17 -11.47 56.10
C THR A 1153 -24.02 -11.27 57.10
N ALA A 1154 -23.90 -10.07 57.68
CA ALA A 1154 -22.87 -9.73 58.66
C ALA A 1154 -22.98 -10.54 59.97
N SER A 1155 -24.20 -10.83 60.44
CA SER A 1155 -24.44 -11.70 61.61
C SER A 1155 -24.84 -13.13 61.22
N ASN A 1156 -25.19 -13.36 59.95
CA ASN A 1156 -25.86 -14.56 59.47
C ASN A 1156 -27.10 -14.90 60.33
N GLN A 1157 -27.98 -13.93 60.57
CA GLN A 1157 -29.19 -14.11 61.39
C GLN A 1157 -30.39 -13.41 60.76
N ALA A 1158 -31.59 -13.96 60.94
CA ALA A 1158 -32.83 -13.27 60.66
C ALA A 1158 -32.97 -12.03 61.56
N VAL A 1159 -32.94 -10.84 60.95
CA VAL A 1159 -33.04 -9.54 61.65
C VAL A 1159 -34.44 -8.94 61.56
N LYS A 1160 -35.26 -9.38 60.60
CA LYS A 1160 -36.63 -8.88 60.41
C LYS A 1160 -37.53 -9.95 59.80
N ASN A 1161 -38.79 -9.96 60.20
CA ASN A 1161 -39.89 -10.55 59.44
C ASN A 1161 -40.83 -9.43 59.02
N ILE A 1162 -41.11 -9.31 57.73
CA ILE A 1162 -41.95 -8.28 57.13
C ILE A 1162 -43.28 -8.92 56.72
N PRO A 1163 -44.42 -8.53 57.30
CA PRO A 1163 -45.74 -8.94 56.84
C PRO A 1163 -46.02 -8.46 55.42
N VAL A 1164 -46.54 -9.36 54.58
CA VAL A 1164 -47.03 -9.08 53.24
C VAL A 1164 -48.40 -9.72 53.05
N SER A 1165 -49.18 -9.29 52.04
CA SER A 1165 -50.61 -9.64 51.97
C SER A 1165 -50.89 -11.14 51.87
N TYR A 1166 -50.40 -11.83 50.83
CA TYR A 1166 -50.76 -13.23 50.56
C TYR A 1166 -49.67 -14.01 49.81
N ARG A 1167 -49.17 -15.13 50.35
CA ARG A 1167 -48.31 -16.11 49.64
C ARG A 1167 -47.20 -15.49 48.75
N PRO A 1168 -46.21 -14.78 49.32
CA PRO A 1168 -45.06 -14.29 48.55
C PRO A 1168 -44.37 -15.45 47.81
N SER A 1169 -44.00 -15.21 46.55
CA SER A 1169 -43.66 -16.26 45.57
C SER A 1169 -42.26 -16.07 45.00
N TYR A 1170 -42.09 -15.19 44.01
CA TYR A 1170 -40.78 -14.75 43.49
C TYR A 1170 -40.42 -13.38 44.04
N ILE A 1171 -39.13 -13.06 43.99
CA ILE A 1171 -38.54 -11.86 44.57
C ILE A 1171 -37.39 -11.37 43.70
N ALA A 1172 -37.37 -10.07 43.39
CA ALA A 1172 -36.30 -9.41 42.64
C ALA A 1172 -35.98 -8.04 43.25
N PHE A 1173 -34.71 -7.69 43.37
CA PHE A 1173 -34.29 -6.35 43.76
C PHE A 1173 -34.36 -5.39 42.57
N GLY A 1174 -34.63 -4.12 42.84
CA GLY A 1174 -34.24 -3.03 41.94
C GLY A 1174 -32.70 -3.02 41.79
N PRO A 1175 -32.15 -2.69 40.61
CA PRO A 1175 -30.70 -2.73 40.38
C PRO A 1175 -29.88 -1.77 41.25
N ASP A 1176 -30.51 -0.71 41.77
CA ASP A 1176 -29.95 0.19 42.78
C ASP A 1176 -29.88 -0.42 44.20
N GLY A 1177 -30.62 -1.50 44.45
CA GLY A 1177 -30.78 -2.14 45.75
C GLY A 1177 -31.61 -1.35 46.76
N ALA A 1178 -32.33 -0.30 46.35
CA ALA A 1178 -33.18 0.51 47.22
C ALA A 1178 -34.52 -0.17 47.51
N CYS A 1179 -35.11 -0.79 46.48
CA CYS A 1179 -36.39 -1.49 46.55
C CYS A 1179 -36.23 -2.99 46.27
N VAL A 1180 -37.12 -3.80 46.83
CA VAL A 1180 -37.30 -5.21 46.46
C VAL A 1180 -38.77 -5.52 46.18
N TYR A 1181 -39.01 -6.16 45.05
CA TYR A 1181 -40.32 -6.41 44.46
C TYR A 1181 -40.66 -7.89 44.60
N ILE A 1182 -41.87 -8.19 45.08
CA ILE A 1182 -42.32 -9.54 45.41
C ILE A 1182 -43.61 -9.86 44.66
N SER A 1183 -43.63 -10.96 43.91
CA SER A 1183 -44.85 -11.48 43.29
C SER A 1183 -45.62 -12.38 44.26
N HIS A 1184 -46.94 -12.48 44.10
CA HIS A 1184 -47.82 -13.18 45.02
C HIS A 1184 -48.53 -14.36 44.31
N GLN A 1185 -48.30 -15.59 44.78
CA GLN A 1185 -48.77 -16.80 44.08
C GLN A 1185 -50.30 -16.84 44.01
N SER A 1186 -50.85 -16.91 42.79
CA SER A 1186 -52.30 -16.92 42.51
C SER A 1186 -53.05 -15.62 42.84
N TYR A 1187 -52.34 -14.52 43.15
CA TYR A 1187 -52.93 -13.20 43.38
C TYR A 1187 -52.44 -12.18 42.33
N SER A 1188 -53.19 -11.09 42.17
CA SER A 1188 -52.93 -10.03 41.19
C SER A 1188 -52.16 -8.86 41.81
N LEU A 1189 -51.11 -9.13 42.58
CA LEU A 1189 -50.44 -8.15 43.44
C LEU A 1189 -48.92 -8.25 43.33
N ILE A 1190 -48.25 -7.11 43.36
CA ILE A 1190 -46.82 -6.98 43.69
C ILE A 1190 -46.67 -6.13 44.95
N THR A 1191 -45.87 -6.61 45.90
CA THR A 1191 -45.46 -5.81 47.06
C THR A 1191 -44.06 -5.24 46.83
N VAL A 1192 -43.90 -3.94 47.04
CA VAL A 1192 -42.59 -3.25 47.02
C VAL A 1192 -42.17 -2.96 48.46
N ILE A 1193 -40.98 -3.44 48.84
CA ILE A 1193 -40.37 -3.22 50.15
C ILE A 1193 -39.15 -2.32 49.97
N ASP A 1194 -39.08 -1.23 50.74
CA ASP A 1194 -37.87 -0.42 50.87
C ASP A 1194 -36.84 -1.16 51.74
N VAL A 1195 -35.62 -1.26 51.23
CA VAL A 1195 -34.56 -2.09 51.79
C VAL A 1195 -33.92 -1.45 53.02
N MET A 1196 -33.88 -0.11 53.07
CA MET A 1196 -33.27 0.65 54.17
C MET A 1196 -34.12 0.63 55.45
N THR A 1197 -35.43 0.85 55.33
CA THR A 1197 -36.39 0.85 56.44
C THR A 1197 -37.00 -0.53 56.71
N GLN A 1198 -36.84 -1.47 55.78
CA GLN A 1198 -37.37 -2.85 55.84
C GLN A 1198 -38.90 -2.86 56.04
N ARG A 1199 -39.59 -2.08 55.20
CA ARG A 1199 -41.05 -1.90 55.23
C ARG A 1199 -41.64 -1.96 53.84
N VAL A 1200 -42.86 -2.47 53.74
CA VAL A 1200 -43.70 -2.28 52.54
C VAL A 1200 -43.93 -0.79 52.36
N ILE A 1201 -43.59 -0.27 51.18
CA ILE A 1201 -43.82 1.13 50.79
C ILE A 1201 -44.91 1.26 49.73
N HIS A 1202 -45.01 0.31 48.80
CA HIS A 1202 -46.02 0.29 47.74
C HIS A 1202 -46.60 -1.09 47.53
N GLN A 1203 -47.82 -1.09 46.99
CA GLN A 1203 -48.52 -2.25 46.46
C GLN A 1203 -48.97 -1.88 45.06
N ILE A 1204 -48.68 -2.74 44.09
CA ILE A 1204 -49.00 -2.52 42.69
C ILE A 1204 -49.98 -3.60 42.26
N ASP A 1205 -51.14 -3.18 41.76
CA ASP A 1205 -52.12 -4.08 41.17
C ASP A 1205 -51.58 -4.59 39.82
N GLY A 1206 -51.44 -5.92 39.71
CA GLY A 1206 -51.21 -6.60 38.43
C GLY A 1206 -52.51 -7.23 37.92
N SER A 1207 -52.41 -8.04 36.86
CA SER A 1207 -53.46 -9.03 36.56
C SER A 1207 -53.13 -10.40 37.21
N SER A 1208 -54.03 -11.39 37.19
CA SER A 1208 -53.98 -12.57 38.09
C SER A 1208 -52.82 -13.58 37.87
N ALA A 1209 -52.34 -14.18 38.96
CA ALA A 1209 -51.41 -15.35 38.97
C ALA A 1209 -50.00 -15.11 38.36
N ALA A 1210 -49.28 -14.14 38.92
CA ALA A 1210 -47.86 -13.90 38.65
C ALA A 1210 -46.93 -15.03 39.14
N TYR A 1211 -45.89 -15.33 38.36
CA TYR A 1211 -44.77 -16.20 38.75
C TYR A 1211 -43.45 -15.39 38.79
N GLY A 1212 -42.53 -15.63 37.85
CA GLY A 1212 -41.26 -14.92 37.73
C GLY A 1212 -41.44 -13.39 37.62
N ILE A 1213 -40.46 -12.67 38.17
CA ILE A 1213 -40.46 -11.21 38.27
C ILE A 1213 -39.04 -10.69 37.99
N ALA A 1214 -38.93 -9.66 37.15
CA ALA A 1214 -37.66 -8.98 36.86
C ALA A 1214 -37.89 -7.46 36.83
N VAL A 1215 -36.86 -6.68 37.13
CA VAL A 1215 -36.94 -5.20 37.24
C VAL A 1215 -35.99 -4.58 36.23
N SER A 1216 -36.43 -3.56 35.49
CA SER A 1216 -35.58 -2.88 34.51
C SER A 1216 -34.34 -2.27 35.16
N ALA A 1217 -33.29 -2.08 34.36
CA ALA A 1217 -32.00 -1.54 34.81
C ALA A 1217 -32.14 -0.22 35.61
N ASP A 1218 -33.09 0.63 35.21
CA ASP A 1218 -33.43 1.95 35.77
C ASP A 1218 -34.52 1.93 36.86
N SER A 1219 -34.94 0.74 37.33
CA SER A 1219 -36.09 0.54 38.22
C SER A 1219 -37.45 1.05 37.69
N SER A 1220 -37.55 1.56 36.46
CA SER A 1220 -38.78 2.19 35.93
C SER A 1220 -39.87 1.21 35.51
N ARG A 1221 -39.56 -0.09 35.36
CA ARG A 1221 -40.51 -1.18 35.06
C ARG A 1221 -40.30 -2.41 35.90
N VAL A 1222 -41.40 -3.15 36.04
CA VAL A 1222 -41.41 -4.54 36.50
C VAL A 1222 -42.02 -5.43 35.42
N TYR A 1223 -41.31 -6.50 35.06
CA TYR A 1223 -41.73 -7.54 34.14
C TYR A 1223 -42.27 -8.72 34.95
N ILE A 1224 -43.40 -9.29 34.53
CA ILE A 1224 -44.14 -10.32 35.29
C ILE A 1224 -44.49 -11.48 34.37
N ALA A 1225 -44.03 -12.70 34.69
CA ALA A 1225 -44.36 -13.89 33.93
C ALA A 1225 -45.75 -14.46 34.29
N ARG A 1226 -46.58 -14.75 33.27
CA ARG A 1226 -48.01 -15.14 33.39
C ARG A 1226 -48.30 -16.44 32.62
N PRO A 1227 -47.75 -17.59 33.05
CA PRO A 1227 -47.77 -18.88 32.33
C PRO A 1227 -49.16 -19.55 32.15
N LEU A 1228 -50.22 -18.93 32.66
CA LEU A 1228 -51.61 -19.38 32.49
C LEU A 1228 -52.35 -18.66 31.35
N ILE A 1229 -51.79 -17.56 30.84
CA ILE A 1229 -52.34 -16.78 29.72
C ILE A 1229 -51.24 -16.41 28.69
N ASP A 1230 -50.13 -17.15 28.71
CA ASP A 1230 -49.02 -17.10 27.76
C ASP A 1230 -48.46 -15.69 27.48
N THR A 1231 -48.32 -14.87 28.53
CA THR A 1231 -47.76 -13.52 28.44
C THR A 1231 -46.74 -13.20 29.52
N ILE A 1232 -45.91 -12.20 29.24
CA ILE A 1232 -45.20 -11.40 30.23
C ILE A 1232 -45.81 -10.00 30.21
N GLU A 1233 -46.18 -9.48 31.36
CA GLU A 1233 -46.78 -8.15 31.54
C GLU A 1233 -45.72 -7.16 32.02
N VAL A 1234 -45.62 -6.00 31.37
CA VAL A 1234 -44.68 -4.93 31.72
C VAL A 1234 -45.45 -3.79 32.37
N ILE A 1235 -45.27 -3.63 33.67
CA ILE A 1235 -45.90 -2.57 34.46
C ILE A 1235 -44.89 -1.50 34.88
N GLN A 1236 -45.37 -0.34 35.29
CA GLN A 1236 -44.55 0.74 35.81
C GLN A 1236 -43.99 0.41 37.21
N GLY A 1237 -42.70 0.66 37.40
CA GLY A 1237 -42.02 0.63 38.70
C GLY A 1237 -42.14 1.96 39.44
N PHE A 1238 -41.72 1.98 40.71
CA PHE A 1238 -41.84 3.11 41.65
C PHE A 1238 -40.60 3.25 42.53
#